data_AF-A0AA86J584-F1
#
_entry.id   AF-A0AA86J584-F1
#
_cell.length_a   1.000
_cell.length_b   1.000
_cell.length_c   1.000
_cell.angle_alpha   90.00
_cell.angle_beta   90.00
_cell.angle_gamma   90.00
#
_symmetry.space_group_name_H-M   'P 1'
#
loop_
_entity.id
_entity.type
_entity.pdbx_description
1 polymer ?
#
loop_
_entity_poly.entity_id
_entity_poly.type
_entity_poly.pdbx_seq_one_letter_code
_entity_poly.pdbx_strand_id
1 'polypeptide(L)'
;MFRKLCHSLIQASGVGVLALTISGCAIVSVGSVSSEDYLSTRRGDVLTTGKLSASARTALQVVGIDEARCNSNILACRKALIASAGLGDEQRLSALSELWLQEALQYEEMQKLEPVNNTLKAATLSAYLESARHAYAYLFYTDRTPDLRAMEDRQAQVRDYYNFSTQQAVVGLFNRYRNQLEKSVSQEKTYLLDFSPWKVSGSTAGLSLSHKGQLPNELVAASALTFKGLRNQYRRDGLGAELVAVFASSVVKQEDENKPWSETPFPSVTVMLRFPGNSIESVLAGNQVELQGFDPHKNVSVDVRGIRVPLAANFTSGYGLWLARSGFAQESLLSLIGRSETLDKPRIYLMQPFDPNRRVILMLHGLASSPEAWVNVANEVLGDEELRQNFQIWQVYYPTNLPLPFNNREIRDAVDATLKNFDPQGSRRASRDMVLIGHSMGGVLARLMVSDSGDQLWESVLDRYSISRQREQRLRQKIEPYVIFKAMPQPTRAIFIAAPHRGTPYAENRFARFVSGLIRLPATVLSRVTEIGQLLVNSDNASDEPLVGAINSIKNLSDQDPFVQESAKLPISNKVKFHSIMGNDTPKLTLEDSSDGVVPYASAKLKGAASELVVDSWHSVQETPEAIVEVRRILREHLDSLQ
;
A
#
# COMPACT_ATOMS: atom_id res chain seq x y z
N MET A 1 -43.38 45.97 13.05
CA MET A 1 -44.77 45.48 13.10
C MET A 1 -44.87 44.61 14.36
N PHE A 2 -44.98 45.23 15.54
CA PHE A 2 -46.22 45.41 16.34
C PHE A 2 -46.85 44.05 16.72
N ARG A 3 -46.99 43.62 17.98
CA ARG A 3 -47.33 44.27 19.28
C ARG A 3 -46.74 43.41 20.43
N LYS A 4 -46.13 43.96 21.50
CA LYS A 4 -46.76 44.60 22.71
C LYS A 4 -47.73 43.62 23.43
N LEU A 5 -47.74 43.43 24.75
CA LEU A 5 -47.59 44.39 25.84
C LEU A 5 -47.48 43.68 27.22
N CYS A 6 -46.79 44.37 28.13
CA CYS A 6 -46.66 44.22 29.57
C CYS A 6 -47.99 44.40 30.34
N HIS A 7 -48.15 43.82 31.55
CA HIS A 7 -48.92 44.30 32.73
C HIS A 7 -48.50 43.42 33.94
N SER A 8 -47.64 43.89 34.86
CA SER A 8 -47.87 44.74 36.06
C SER A 8 -48.24 43.96 37.34
N LEU A 9 -47.38 44.15 38.35
CA LEU A 9 -47.51 43.76 39.75
C LEU A 9 -48.89 44.11 40.36
N ILE A 10 -49.41 43.22 41.20
CA ILE A 10 -50.10 43.59 42.44
C ILE A 10 -49.64 42.62 43.55
N GLN A 11 -48.91 43.15 44.52
CA GLN A 11 -48.76 42.57 45.85
C GLN A 11 -50.06 42.78 46.62
N ALA A 12 -50.61 41.71 47.19
CA ALA A 12 -51.56 41.81 48.30
C ALA A 12 -51.26 40.67 49.29
N SER A 13 -50.72 41.07 50.44
CA SER A 13 -50.52 40.22 51.61
C SER A 13 -51.86 39.82 52.20
N GLY A 14 -52.06 38.52 52.47
CA GLY A 14 -53.25 38.00 53.15
C GLY A 14 -53.04 36.56 53.59
N VAL A 15 -52.88 36.37 54.90
CA VAL A 15 -52.66 35.13 55.64
C VAL A 15 -53.66 34.03 55.26
N GLY A 16 -53.19 32.81 55.00
CA GLY A 16 -54.08 31.66 54.83
C GLY A 16 -53.40 30.34 54.48
N VAL A 17 -53.21 29.51 55.50
CA VAL A 17 -53.15 28.04 55.46
C VAL A 17 -51.84 27.39 54.98
N LEU A 18 -51.23 26.75 55.98
CA LEU A 18 -50.19 25.75 55.94
C LEU A 18 -50.60 24.56 55.04
N ALA A 19 -50.31 24.62 53.75
CA ALA A 19 -50.31 23.44 52.89
C ALA A 19 -48.88 22.88 52.84
N LEU A 20 -48.63 21.86 53.68
CA LEU A 20 -47.51 20.93 53.54
C LEU A 20 -47.64 20.21 52.19
N THR A 21 -47.24 20.85 51.10
CA THR A 21 -46.91 20.14 49.87
C THR A 21 -45.56 19.46 50.12
N ILE A 22 -45.62 18.23 50.61
CA ILE A 22 -44.54 17.26 50.44
C ILE A 22 -44.48 17.00 48.94
N SER A 23 -43.87 17.91 48.18
CA SER A 23 -43.44 17.63 46.82
C SER A 23 -42.34 16.60 46.95
N GLY A 24 -42.68 15.33 46.80
CA GLY A 24 -41.68 14.29 46.64
C GLY A 24 -40.76 14.72 45.51
N CYS A 25 -39.50 15.01 45.83
CA CYS A 25 -38.47 15.18 44.82
C CYS A 25 -38.40 13.83 44.09
N ALA A 26 -38.99 13.74 42.90
CA ALA A 26 -38.66 12.66 42.00
C ALA A 26 -37.17 12.83 41.68
N ILE A 27 -36.34 11.99 42.31
CA ILE A 27 -34.87 11.98 42.12
C ILE A 27 -34.51 11.69 40.64
N VAL A 28 -35.43 11.10 39.88
CA VAL A 28 -35.25 10.74 38.48
C VAL A 28 -36.25 11.53 37.62
N SER A 29 -35.74 12.40 36.76
CA SER A 29 -36.49 13.03 35.67
C SER A 29 -36.16 12.36 34.34
N VAL A 30 -37.11 12.34 33.41
CA VAL A 30 -36.94 11.73 32.08
C VAL A 30 -36.82 12.83 31.03
N GLY A 31 -35.76 12.76 30.21
CA GLY A 31 -35.54 13.61 29.06
C GLY A 31 -35.12 12.79 27.84
N SER A 32 -35.43 13.27 26.63
CA SER A 32 -34.95 12.65 25.39
C SER A 32 -33.54 13.13 25.06
N VAL A 33 -32.66 12.20 24.71
CA VAL A 33 -31.29 12.48 24.23
C VAL A 33 -31.25 12.34 22.71
N SER A 34 -30.46 13.17 22.02
CA SER A 34 -30.30 13.04 20.57
C SER A 34 -29.59 11.73 20.20
N SER A 35 -29.79 11.21 18.99
CA SER A 35 -29.09 10.00 18.53
C SER A 35 -27.57 10.17 18.52
N GLU A 36 -27.08 11.38 18.22
CA GLU A 36 -25.66 11.73 18.23
C GLU A 36 -25.10 11.71 19.66
N ASP A 37 -25.77 12.36 20.60
CA ASP A 37 -25.36 12.38 22.01
C ASP A 37 -25.42 10.97 22.63
N TYR A 38 -26.43 10.17 22.26
CA TYR A 38 -26.54 8.77 22.69
C TYR A 38 -25.35 7.94 22.20
N LEU A 39 -25.02 8.03 20.90
CA LEU A 39 -23.89 7.29 20.32
C LEU A 39 -22.54 7.78 20.85
N SER A 40 -22.35 9.10 20.98
CA SER A 40 -21.16 9.70 21.56
C SER A 40 -20.96 9.29 23.02
N THR A 41 -22.03 9.24 23.82
CA THR A 41 -21.96 8.78 25.21
C THR A 41 -21.64 7.29 25.31
N ARG A 42 -22.20 6.47 24.40
CA ARG A 42 -22.04 5.02 24.42
C ARG A 42 -20.68 4.56 23.91
N ARG A 43 -20.15 5.21 22.87
CA ARG A 43 -18.88 4.83 22.21
C ARG A 43 -17.71 5.73 22.56
N GLY A 44 -17.97 6.87 23.17
CA GLY A 44 -16.95 7.84 23.53
C GLY A 44 -16.03 7.35 24.65
N ASP A 45 -14.75 7.68 24.51
CA ASP A 45 -13.71 7.43 25.50
C ASP A 45 -12.55 8.44 25.37
N VAL A 46 -11.44 8.14 26.04
CA VAL A 46 -10.25 9.01 26.08
C VAL A 46 -9.60 9.20 24.71
N LEU A 47 -9.72 8.24 23.79
CA LEU A 47 -9.15 8.34 22.43
C LEU A 47 -10.04 9.16 21.50
N THR A 48 -11.37 9.08 21.66
CA THR A 48 -12.30 9.75 20.74
C THR A 48 -12.80 11.10 21.25
N THR A 49 -13.09 11.22 22.55
CA THR A 49 -13.71 12.41 23.18
C THR A 49 -12.77 13.14 24.13
N GLY A 50 -11.63 12.54 24.49
CA GLY A 50 -10.72 13.04 25.52
C GLY A 50 -11.26 12.92 26.95
N LYS A 51 -12.40 12.24 27.15
CA LYS A 51 -13.05 12.03 28.46
C LYS A 51 -13.19 10.55 28.76
N LEU A 52 -13.35 10.20 30.03
CA LEU A 52 -13.55 8.80 30.41
C LEU A 52 -14.88 8.27 29.87
N SER A 53 -14.85 7.04 29.38
CA SER A 53 -16.01 6.29 28.90
C SER A 53 -17.08 6.19 29.98
N ALA A 54 -18.33 6.00 29.58
CA ALA A 54 -19.42 5.75 30.52
C ALA A 54 -19.09 4.57 31.47
N SER A 55 -18.52 3.50 30.93
CA SER A 55 -18.11 2.31 31.69
C SER A 55 -17.03 2.61 32.73
N ALA A 56 -15.99 3.38 32.40
CA ALA A 56 -14.97 3.78 33.36
C ALA A 56 -15.53 4.69 34.45
N ARG A 57 -16.41 5.63 34.09
CA ARG A 57 -17.10 6.50 35.06
C ARG A 57 -17.99 5.72 36.01
N THR A 58 -18.72 4.71 35.52
CA THR A 58 -19.49 3.80 36.37
C THR A 58 -18.57 3.02 37.32
N ALA A 59 -17.44 2.51 36.85
CA ALA A 59 -16.47 1.83 37.72
C ALA A 59 -15.91 2.75 38.82
N LEU A 60 -15.64 4.02 38.50
CA LEU A 60 -15.24 5.04 39.47
C LEU A 60 -16.34 5.33 40.50
N GLN A 61 -17.60 5.43 40.07
CA GLN A 61 -18.74 5.64 40.96
C GLN A 61 -18.92 4.48 41.95
N VAL A 62 -18.71 3.24 41.52
CA VAL A 62 -18.75 2.05 42.40
C VAL A 62 -17.72 2.15 43.54
N VAL A 63 -16.58 2.82 43.29
CA VAL A 63 -15.55 3.06 44.32
C VAL A 63 -15.66 4.44 44.99
N GLY A 64 -16.78 5.14 44.80
CA GLY A 64 -17.07 6.42 45.44
C GLY A 64 -16.22 7.59 44.93
N ILE A 65 -15.75 7.53 43.68
CA ILE A 65 -14.95 8.58 43.05
C ILE A 65 -15.70 9.12 41.83
N ASP A 66 -15.85 10.45 41.76
CA ASP A 66 -16.33 11.11 40.54
C ASP A 66 -15.18 11.41 39.56
N GLU A 67 -15.52 11.66 38.30
CA GLU A 67 -14.55 11.91 37.23
C GLU A 67 -13.69 13.16 37.47
N ALA A 68 -14.25 14.24 38.02
CA ALA A 68 -13.50 15.48 38.25
C ALA A 68 -12.43 15.30 39.32
N ARG A 69 -12.80 14.65 40.43
CA ARG A 69 -11.86 14.22 41.47
C ARG A 69 -10.81 13.30 40.88
N CYS A 70 -11.21 12.41 39.98
CA CYS A 70 -10.27 11.48 39.38
C CYS A 70 -9.23 12.15 38.48
N ASN A 71 -9.67 13.07 37.62
CA ASN A 71 -8.79 13.82 36.74
C ASN A 71 -7.74 14.65 37.51
N SER A 72 -8.06 15.07 38.73
CA SER A 72 -7.11 15.79 39.60
C SER A 72 -6.03 14.90 40.23
N ASN A 73 -6.29 13.59 40.39
CA ASN A 73 -5.38 12.64 41.02
C ASN A 73 -5.62 11.21 40.51
N ILE A 74 -5.16 10.94 39.28
CA ILE A 74 -5.38 9.66 38.61
C ILE A 74 -4.77 8.50 39.41
N LEU A 75 -3.61 8.70 40.04
CA LEU A 75 -2.96 7.70 40.89
C LEU A 75 -3.86 7.23 42.03
N ALA A 76 -4.56 8.15 42.69
CA ALA A 76 -5.51 7.80 43.76
C ALA A 76 -6.68 6.96 43.22
N CYS A 77 -7.19 7.28 42.02
CA CYS A 77 -8.22 6.46 41.39
C CYS A 77 -7.76 5.05 41.10
N ARG A 78 -6.57 4.90 40.50
CA ARG A 78 -6.03 3.58 40.17
C ARG A 78 -5.91 2.72 41.42
N LYS A 79 -5.38 3.29 42.51
CA LYS A 79 -5.28 2.59 43.80
C LYS A 79 -6.66 2.16 44.33
N ALA A 80 -7.67 3.03 44.25
CA ALA A 80 -9.03 2.72 44.70
C ALA A 80 -9.70 1.61 43.86
N LEU A 81 -9.54 1.65 42.54
CA LEU A 81 -10.05 0.60 41.65
C LEU A 81 -9.37 -0.75 41.90
N ILE A 82 -8.05 -0.76 42.13
CA ILE A 82 -7.27 -1.97 42.45
C ILE A 82 -7.74 -2.58 43.78
N ALA A 83 -7.94 -1.76 44.81
CA ALA A 83 -8.30 -2.21 46.15
C ALA A 83 -9.79 -2.61 46.30
N SER A 84 -10.63 -2.28 45.31
CA SER A 84 -12.08 -2.49 45.42
C SER A 84 -12.50 -3.94 45.19
N ALA A 85 -13.19 -4.50 46.18
CA ALA A 85 -13.90 -5.77 46.08
C ALA A 85 -15.25 -5.65 45.33
N GLY A 86 -15.75 -4.42 45.11
CA GLY A 86 -17.06 -4.18 44.48
C GLY A 86 -17.05 -4.22 42.95
N LEU A 87 -15.88 -4.41 42.32
CA LEU A 87 -15.72 -4.48 40.87
C LEU A 87 -15.35 -5.90 40.44
N GLY A 88 -16.00 -6.39 39.39
CA GLY A 88 -15.53 -7.57 38.67
C GLY A 88 -14.25 -7.29 37.88
N ASP A 89 -13.51 -8.33 37.50
CA ASP A 89 -12.21 -8.18 36.84
C ASP A 89 -12.30 -7.43 35.51
N GLU A 90 -13.34 -7.69 34.72
CA GLU A 90 -13.55 -6.99 33.43
C GLU A 90 -13.76 -5.48 33.60
N GLN A 91 -14.57 -5.07 34.58
CA GLN A 91 -14.80 -3.66 34.89
C GLN A 91 -13.52 -3.01 35.40
N ARG A 92 -12.83 -3.68 36.34
CA ARG A 92 -11.58 -3.19 36.94
C ARG A 92 -10.49 -3.02 35.88
N LEU A 93 -10.20 -4.06 35.11
CA LEU A 93 -9.10 -4.07 34.13
C LEU A 93 -9.35 -3.09 32.99
N SER A 94 -10.57 -3.03 32.46
CA SER A 94 -10.89 -2.10 31.38
C SER A 94 -10.82 -0.64 31.86
N ALA A 95 -11.30 -0.32 33.05
CA ALA A 95 -11.21 1.03 33.62
C ALA A 95 -9.76 1.42 33.93
N LEU A 96 -8.95 0.49 34.47
CA LEU A 96 -7.53 0.74 34.73
C LEU A 96 -6.74 0.96 33.44
N SER A 97 -7.00 0.19 32.39
CA SER A 97 -6.38 0.40 31.08
C SER A 97 -6.66 1.81 30.56
N GLU A 98 -7.92 2.24 30.63
CA GLU A 98 -8.34 3.57 30.17
C GLU A 98 -7.74 4.71 30.99
N LEU A 99 -7.63 4.57 32.32
CA LEU A 99 -6.98 5.57 33.17
C LEU A 99 -5.46 5.68 32.93
N TRP A 100 -4.79 4.55 32.70
CA TRP A 100 -3.38 4.57 32.31
C TRP A 100 -3.17 5.22 30.95
N LEU A 101 -4.08 4.97 30.00
CA LEU A 101 -4.07 5.63 28.70
C LEU A 101 -4.29 7.14 28.83
N GLN A 102 -5.25 7.56 29.67
CA GLN A 102 -5.49 8.98 29.95
C GLN A 102 -4.24 9.67 30.51
N GLU A 103 -3.57 9.04 31.48
CA GLU A 103 -2.33 9.57 32.06
C GLU A 103 -1.20 9.65 31.01
N ALA A 104 -1.06 8.64 30.14
CA ALA A 104 -0.09 8.66 29.06
C ALA A 104 -0.33 9.83 28.10
N LEU A 105 -1.58 10.07 27.69
CA LEU A 105 -1.96 11.19 26.82
C LEU A 105 -1.70 12.54 27.48
N GLN A 106 -1.97 12.67 28.78
CA GLN A 106 -1.64 13.89 29.54
C GLN A 106 -0.13 14.14 29.58
N TYR A 107 0.68 13.10 29.78
CA TYR A 107 2.13 13.23 29.74
C TYR A 107 2.64 13.60 28.35
N GLU A 108 2.04 13.11 27.27
CA GLU A 108 2.39 13.56 25.91
C GLU A 108 2.14 15.05 25.68
N GLU A 109 1.02 15.59 26.17
CA GLU A 109 0.76 17.04 26.10
C GLU A 109 1.81 17.83 26.90
N MET A 110 2.20 17.33 28.08
CA MET A 110 3.28 17.94 28.86
C MET A 110 4.64 17.86 28.14
N GLN A 111 4.92 16.77 27.42
CA GLN A 111 6.17 16.64 26.64
C GLN A 111 6.29 17.67 25.52
N LYS A 112 5.17 18.15 24.96
CA LYS A 112 5.22 19.24 23.96
C LYS A 112 5.78 20.54 24.56
N LEU A 113 5.53 20.76 25.86
CA LEU A 113 6.06 21.91 26.61
C LEU A 113 7.50 21.65 27.09
N GLU A 114 7.84 20.39 27.40
CA GLU A 114 9.16 19.98 27.94
C GLU A 114 9.84 18.88 27.08
N PRO A 115 10.22 19.16 25.82
CA PRO A 115 10.65 18.12 24.88
C PRO A 115 11.98 17.43 25.23
N VAL A 116 12.75 18.00 26.16
CA VAL A 116 14.06 17.47 26.59
C VAL A 116 13.93 16.62 27.88
N ASN A 117 12.76 16.59 28.52
CA ASN A 117 12.55 15.88 29.79
C ASN A 117 12.51 14.35 29.59
N ASN A 118 13.67 13.71 29.78
CA ASN A 118 13.83 12.27 29.61
C ASN A 118 13.07 11.42 30.64
N THR A 119 12.80 11.98 31.82
CA THR A 119 12.02 11.30 32.88
C THR A 119 10.55 11.26 32.50
N LEU A 120 9.99 12.37 32.00
CA LEU A 120 8.62 12.43 31.51
C LEU A 120 8.40 11.50 30.30
N LYS A 121 9.35 11.44 29.37
CA LYS A 121 9.33 10.48 28.25
C LYS A 121 9.28 9.04 28.74
N ALA A 122 10.10 8.67 29.73
CA ALA A 122 10.08 7.34 30.32
C ALA A 122 8.75 7.06 31.04
N ALA A 123 8.24 8.00 31.83
CA ALA A 123 6.94 7.86 32.49
C ALA A 123 5.79 7.63 31.49
N THR A 124 5.82 8.34 30.36
CA THR A 124 4.83 8.20 29.28
C THR A 124 4.86 6.82 28.64
N LEU A 125 6.05 6.33 28.27
CA LEU A 125 6.18 4.98 27.71
C LEU A 125 5.75 3.90 28.71
N SER A 126 6.08 4.07 29.99
CA SER A 126 5.62 3.16 31.03
C SER A 126 4.09 3.19 31.18
N ALA A 127 3.46 4.36 31.12
CA ALA A 127 2.00 4.48 31.17
C ALA A 127 1.30 3.80 29.97
N TYR A 128 1.88 3.88 28.77
CA TYR A 128 1.39 3.11 27.63
C TYR A 128 1.56 1.60 27.78
N LEU A 129 2.71 1.13 28.29
CA LEU A 129 2.90 -0.29 28.59
C LEU A 129 1.91 -0.79 29.64
N GLU A 130 1.62 0.03 30.66
CA GLU A 130 0.61 -0.28 31.67
C GLU A 130 -0.80 -0.36 31.08
N SER A 131 -1.20 0.61 30.26
CA SER A 131 -2.48 0.59 29.55
C SER A 131 -2.63 -0.68 28.71
N ALA A 132 -1.61 -1.02 27.91
CA ALA A 132 -1.58 -2.22 27.10
C ALA A 132 -1.62 -3.50 27.95
N ARG A 133 -0.93 -3.54 29.09
CA ARG A 133 -0.92 -4.69 30.02
C ARG A 133 -2.30 -4.97 30.60
N HIS A 134 -2.99 -3.94 31.06
CA HIS A 134 -4.35 -4.08 31.62
C HIS A 134 -5.36 -4.47 30.54
N ALA A 135 -5.25 -3.90 29.33
CA ALA A 135 -6.07 -4.31 28.20
C ALA A 135 -5.80 -5.77 27.80
N TYR A 136 -4.53 -6.19 27.76
CA TYR A 136 -4.14 -7.57 27.47
C TYR A 136 -4.71 -8.55 28.50
N ALA A 137 -4.63 -8.22 29.79
CA ALA A 137 -5.25 -9.02 30.86
C ALA A 137 -6.78 -9.07 30.71
N TYR A 138 -7.44 -7.94 30.42
CA TYR A 138 -8.87 -7.90 30.14
C TYR A 138 -9.27 -8.82 28.98
N LEU A 139 -8.50 -8.78 27.88
CA LEU A 139 -8.78 -9.56 26.68
C LEU A 139 -8.57 -11.07 26.92
N PHE A 140 -7.54 -11.47 27.66
CA PHE A 140 -7.09 -12.88 27.66
C PHE A 140 -7.08 -13.62 29.00
N TYR A 141 -7.35 -12.94 30.11
CA TYR A 141 -7.26 -13.52 31.46
C TYR A 141 -8.53 -13.41 32.28
N THR A 142 -9.55 -12.73 31.79
CA THR A 142 -10.89 -12.72 32.41
C THR A 142 -11.66 -13.99 32.06
N ASP A 143 -12.70 -14.30 32.84
CA ASP A 143 -13.48 -15.54 32.70
C ASP A 143 -14.09 -15.70 31.30
N ARG A 144 -14.54 -14.60 30.69
CA ARG A 144 -15.09 -14.61 29.33
C ARG A 144 -13.99 -14.38 28.31
N THR A 145 -13.90 -15.28 27.34
CA THR A 145 -12.99 -15.13 26.20
C THR A 145 -13.40 -13.94 25.31
N PRO A 146 -12.48 -13.42 24.46
CA PRO A 146 -12.79 -12.35 23.50
C PRO A 146 -13.97 -12.63 22.58
N ASP A 147 -14.14 -13.87 22.13
CA ASP A 147 -15.22 -14.29 21.23
C ASP A 147 -16.60 -14.18 21.89
N LEU A 148 -16.71 -14.47 23.19
CA LEU A 148 -17.94 -14.26 23.96
C LEU A 148 -18.30 -12.77 24.12
N ARG A 149 -17.33 -11.86 23.91
CA ARG A 149 -17.48 -10.41 24.04
C ARG A 149 -17.38 -9.67 22.70
N ALA A 150 -17.31 -10.39 21.57
CA ALA A 150 -16.97 -9.81 20.27
C ALA A 150 -17.91 -8.69 19.79
N MET A 151 -19.16 -8.70 20.24
CA MET A 151 -20.20 -7.73 19.87
C MET A 151 -20.37 -6.58 20.89
N GLU A 152 -19.60 -6.58 21.98
CA GLU A 152 -19.68 -5.54 23.01
C GLU A 152 -18.86 -4.31 22.60
N ASP A 153 -19.45 -3.11 22.65
CA ASP A 153 -18.70 -1.86 22.38
C ASP A 153 -17.47 -1.75 23.32
N ARG A 154 -17.58 -2.26 24.55
CA ARG A 154 -16.48 -2.24 25.52
C ARG A 154 -15.29 -3.11 25.08
N GLN A 155 -15.55 -4.24 24.42
CA GLN A 155 -14.49 -5.08 23.85
C GLN A 155 -13.73 -4.33 22.75
N ALA A 156 -14.46 -3.61 21.88
CA ALA A 156 -13.85 -2.79 20.84
C ALA A 156 -12.99 -1.67 21.43
N GLN A 157 -13.50 -0.93 22.42
CA GLN A 157 -12.76 0.11 23.13
C GLN A 157 -11.46 -0.41 23.76
N VAL A 158 -11.52 -1.52 24.51
CA VAL A 158 -10.32 -2.06 25.17
C VAL A 158 -9.30 -2.61 24.16
N ARG A 159 -9.76 -3.19 23.05
CA ARG A 159 -8.88 -3.55 21.93
C ARG A 159 -8.20 -2.29 21.36
N ASP A 160 -8.93 -1.20 21.20
CA ASP A 160 -8.38 0.04 20.66
C ASP A 160 -7.38 0.68 21.64
N TYR A 161 -7.61 0.59 22.96
CA TYR A 161 -6.63 0.99 23.99
C TYR A 161 -5.35 0.17 23.88
N TYR A 162 -5.48 -1.16 23.72
CA TYR A 162 -4.33 -2.05 23.52
C TYR A 162 -3.56 -1.69 22.25
N ASN A 163 -4.23 -1.55 21.11
CA ASN A 163 -3.60 -1.28 19.82
C ASN A 163 -2.88 0.08 19.83
N PHE A 164 -3.57 1.12 20.30
CA PHE A 164 -3.00 2.47 20.38
C PHE A 164 -1.82 2.53 21.36
N SER A 165 -1.97 1.96 22.55
CA SER A 165 -0.90 1.97 23.56
C SER A 165 0.31 1.13 23.11
N THR A 166 0.05 0.00 22.43
CA THR A 166 1.10 -0.81 21.79
C THR A 166 1.84 0.02 20.75
N GLN A 167 1.12 0.75 19.88
CA GLN A 167 1.73 1.60 18.86
C GLN A 167 2.66 2.65 19.47
N GLN A 168 2.16 3.41 20.46
CA GLN A 168 2.93 4.48 21.10
C GLN A 168 4.15 3.93 21.86
N ALA A 169 3.97 2.84 22.61
CA ALA A 169 5.06 2.19 23.32
C ALA A 169 6.14 1.66 22.36
N VAL A 170 5.76 0.96 21.30
CA VAL A 170 6.70 0.38 20.31
C VAL A 170 7.49 1.48 19.61
N VAL A 171 6.80 2.48 19.04
CA VAL A 171 7.45 3.57 18.30
C VAL A 171 8.35 4.40 19.23
N GLY A 172 7.87 4.70 20.44
CA GLY A 172 8.64 5.46 21.41
C GLY A 172 9.87 4.73 21.96
N LEU A 173 9.75 3.43 22.27
CA LEU A 173 10.88 2.58 22.67
C LEU A 173 11.90 2.46 21.54
N PHE A 174 11.45 2.22 20.32
CA PHE A 174 12.31 2.15 19.14
C PHE A 174 13.11 3.44 18.95
N ASN A 175 12.44 4.59 18.94
CA ASN A 175 13.10 5.90 18.76
C ASN A 175 14.10 6.21 19.89
N ARG A 176 13.79 5.82 21.12
CA ARG A 176 14.65 6.08 22.29
C ARG A 176 15.87 5.16 22.35
N TYR A 177 15.72 3.88 22.02
CA TYR A 177 16.72 2.85 22.24
C TYR A 177 17.36 2.28 20.98
N ARG A 178 17.07 2.87 19.81
CA ARG A 178 17.60 2.47 18.51
C ARG A 178 19.09 2.09 18.52
N ASN A 179 19.95 2.97 19.03
CA ASN A 179 21.41 2.74 19.04
C ASN A 179 21.83 1.53 19.88
N GLN A 180 21.07 1.18 20.93
CA GLN A 180 21.30 -0.02 21.73
C GLN A 180 20.79 -1.26 21.00
N LEU A 181 19.60 -1.16 20.40
CA LEU A 181 19.02 -2.24 19.60
C LEU A 181 19.94 -2.63 18.43
N GLU A 182 20.50 -1.67 17.69
CA GLU A 182 21.44 -1.92 16.59
C GLU A 182 22.68 -2.71 17.04
N LYS A 183 23.19 -2.47 18.25
CA LYS A 183 24.34 -3.21 18.81
C LYS A 183 23.96 -4.64 19.20
N SER A 184 22.74 -4.85 19.69
CA SER A 184 22.24 -6.15 20.18
C SER A 184 21.89 -7.16 19.08
N VAL A 185 21.57 -6.70 17.86
CA VAL A 185 21.12 -7.54 16.74
C VAL A 185 22.20 -8.49 16.21
N SER A 186 23.47 -8.25 16.56
CA SER A 186 24.62 -8.95 15.97
C SER A 186 24.85 -10.39 16.45
N GLN A 187 24.13 -10.90 17.47
CA GLN A 187 24.48 -12.21 18.07
C GLN A 187 23.37 -13.27 18.09
N GLU A 188 22.07 -12.94 18.26
CA GLU A 188 21.03 -13.99 18.46
C GLU A 188 19.66 -13.75 17.79
N LYS A 189 19.47 -12.70 16.95
CA LYS A 189 18.15 -12.30 16.37
C LYS A 189 17.04 -12.02 17.40
N THR A 190 17.39 -11.97 18.67
CA THR A 190 16.56 -11.53 19.79
C THR A 190 17.17 -10.26 20.38
N TYR A 191 16.34 -9.27 20.68
CA TYR A 191 16.78 -8.07 21.38
C TYR A 191 16.23 -8.09 22.80
N LEU A 192 17.08 -7.68 23.74
CA LEU A 192 16.73 -7.44 25.13
C LEU A 192 17.03 -5.98 25.44
N LEU A 193 16.02 -5.27 25.90
CA LEU A 193 16.07 -3.87 26.27
C LEU A 193 15.65 -3.75 27.74
N ASP A 194 16.56 -3.23 28.56
CA ASP A 194 16.27 -2.87 29.94
C ASP A 194 15.71 -1.44 29.99
N PHE A 195 14.40 -1.35 30.20
CA PHE A 195 13.65 -0.10 30.34
C PHE A 195 12.96 -0.07 31.70
N SER A 196 13.75 0.07 32.77
CA SER A 196 13.25 0.01 34.16
C SER A 196 11.92 0.75 34.39
N PRO A 197 10.92 0.10 35.01
CA PRO A 197 10.98 -1.23 35.62
C PRO A 197 10.87 -2.40 34.62
N TRP A 198 10.61 -2.12 33.34
CA TRP A 198 10.33 -3.09 32.29
C TRP A 198 11.57 -3.77 31.72
N LYS A 199 11.44 -5.07 31.47
CA LYS A 199 12.35 -5.84 30.63
C LYS A 199 11.65 -6.16 29.34
N VAL A 200 12.05 -5.47 28.28
CA VAL A 200 11.48 -5.59 26.95
C VAL A 200 12.31 -6.58 26.16
N SER A 201 11.66 -7.62 25.63
CA SER A 201 12.30 -8.59 24.74
C SER A 201 11.58 -8.62 23.41
N GLY A 202 12.23 -9.07 22.34
CA GLY A 202 11.55 -9.32 21.08
C GLY A 202 12.39 -10.14 20.12
N SER A 203 11.73 -10.71 19.12
CA SER A 203 12.38 -11.49 18.07
C SER A 203 12.14 -10.85 16.71
N THR A 204 13.19 -10.76 15.89
CA THR A 204 13.06 -10.34 14.49
C THR A 204 12.70 -11.51 13.57
N ALA A 205 12.53 -12.74 14.08
CA ALA A 205 12.26 -13.92 13.27
C ALA A 205 10.93 -13.88 12.49
N GLY A 206 9.96 -13.06 12.93
CA GLY A 206 8.68 -12.83 12.24
C GLY A 206 8.66 -11.63 11.27
N LEU A 207 9.68 -10.76 11.32
CA LEU A 207 9.87 -9.67 10.37
C LEU A 207 10.67 -10.21 9.18
N SER A 208 10.12 -10.09 7.97
CA SER A 208 10.61 -10.72 6.74
C SER A 208 12.15 -10.75 6.60
N LEU A 209 12.64 -11.91 6.12
CA LEU A 209 14.03 -12.20 5.77
C LEU A 209 14.63 -11.24 4.70
N SER A 210 13.80 -10.46 4.02
CA SER A 210 14.15 -9.56 2.91
C SER A 210 15.25 -8.55 3.28
N HIS A 211 15.27 -8.06 4.53
CA HIS A 211 16.28 -7.11 5.01
C HIS A 211 17.39 -7.76 5.84
N LYS A 212 17.60 -9.08 5.72
CA LYS A 212 18.72 -9.83 6.34
C LYS A 212 18.86 -9.63 7.86
N GLY A 213 17.76 -9.39 8.56
CA GLY A 213 17.77 -9.15 10.00
C GLY A 213 18.24 -7.76 10.43
N GLN A 214 18.36 -6.79 9.49
CA GLN A 214 18.58 -5.39 9.82
C GLN A 214 17.38 -4.81 10.58
N LEU A 215 17.64 -3.82 11.44
CA LEU A 215 16.58 -3.00 12.00
C LEU A 215 16.16 -1.93 11.00
N PRO A 216 14.88 -1.52 11.00
CA PRO A 216 14.45 -0.41 10.18
C PRO A 216 15.13 0.91 10.60
N ASN A 217 15.15 1.87 9.69
CA ASN A 217 15.48 3.27 9.91
C ASN A 217 14.38 4.05 10.60
N GLU A 218 13.13 3.63 10.48
CA GLU A 218 11.99 4.30 11.11
C GLU A 218 10.87 3.30 11.31
N LEU A 219 10.08 3.48 12.36
CA LEU A 219 8.78 2.83 12.51
C LEU A 219 7.71 3.93 12.45
N VAL A 220 6.86 3.86 11.43
CA VAL A 220 5.81 4.84 11.22
C VAL A 220 4.46 4.22 11.55
N ALA A 221 3.67 4.88 12.39
CA ALA A 221 2.30 4.48 12.67
C ALA A 221 1.44 4.59 11.41
N ALA A 222 0.78 3.50 11.00
CA ALA A 222 -0.09 3.52 9.83
C ALA A 222 -1.27 4.48 10.02
N SER A 223 -1.75 4.66 11.27
CA SER A 223 -2.84 5.58 11.62
C SER A 223 -2.46 7.06 11.50
N ALA A 224 -1.17 7.39 11.50
CA ALA A 224 -0.68 8.77 11.33
C ALA A 224 -0.52 9.17 9.86
N LEU A 225 -0.72 8.22 8.93
CA LEU A 225 -0.53 8.44 7.50
C LEU A 225 -1.87 8.77 6.83
N THR A 226 -1.90 9.89 6.13
CA THR A 226 -2.99 10.27 5.23
C THR A 226 -2.41 10.54 3.85
N PHE A 227 -3.02 9.97 2.82
CA PHE A 227 -2.53 10.09 1.45
C PHE A 227 -3.50 10.88 0.60
N LYS A 228 -2.98 11.85 -0.17
CA LYS A 228 -3.71 12.48 -1.27
C LYS A 228 -3.48 11.65 -2.53
N GLY A 229 -4.54 11.32 -3.27
CA GLY A 229 -4.45 10.57 -4.54
C GLY A 229 -4.72 9.06 -4.44
N LEU A 230 -4.76 8.48 -3.23
CA LEU A 230 -5.28 7.13 -2.99
C LEU A 230 -6.78 7.22 -2.69
N ARG A 231 -7.61 6.49 -3.45
CA ARG A 231 -9.07 6.53 -3.27
C ARG A 231 -9.56 5.85 -2.01
N ASN A 232 -8.95 4.72 -1.66
CA ASN A 232 -9.39 3.86 -0.57
C ASN A 232 -8.21 3.51 0.36
N GLN A 233 -8.51 3.29 1.64
CA GLN A 233 -7.58 2.73 2.60
C GLN A 233 -8.07 1.35 3.02
N TYR A 234 -7.20 0.34 2.88
CA TYR A 234 -7.55 -1.03 3.22
C TYR A 234 -6.89 -1.45 4.52
N ARG A 235 -7.75 -1.82 5.47
CA ARG A 235 -7.34 -2.35 6.76
C ARG A 235 -8.14 -3.59 7.11
N ARG A 236 -7.58 -4.42 7.99
CA ARG A 236 -8.28 -5.51 8.68
C ARG A 236 -8.29 -5.18 10.16
N ASP A 237 -9.49 -5.15 10.75
CA ASP A 237 -9.63 -4.97 12.19
C ASP A 237 -9.06 -6.21 12.92
N GLY A 238 -8.39 -5.99 14.04
CA GLY A 238 -7.77 -7.07 14.81
C GLY A 238 -6.90 -6.54 15.94
N LEU A 239 -6.02 -7.39 16.46
CA LEU A 239 -5.11 -7.05 17.55
C LEU A 239 -3.70 -6.72 17.03
N GLY A 240 -3.07 -5.70 17.62
CA GLY A 240 -1.72 -5.23 17.32
C GLY A 240 -1.68 -3.81 16.76
N ALA A 241 -0.51 -3.18 16.86
CA ALA A 241 -0.21 -1.91 16.23
C ALA A 241 0.12 -2.08 14.75
N GLU A 242 -0.56 -1.32 13.90
CA GLU A 242 -0.33 -1.29 12.46
C GLU A 242 0.78 -0.28 12.15
N LEU A 243 1.94 -0.77 11.72
CA LEU A 243 3.14 0.03 11.46
C LEU A 243 3.64 -0.16 10.03
N VAL A 244 4.44 0.79 9.56
CA VAL A 244 5.30 0.65 8.38
C VAL A 244 6.74 0.70 8.85
N ALA A 245 7.51 -0.35 8.55
CA ALA A 245 8.94 -0.39 8.83
C ALA A 245 9.72 0.19 7.64
N VAL A 246 10.49 1.24 7.86
CA VAL A 246 11.22 1.94 6.80
C VAL A 246 12.68 1.49 6.80
N PHE A 247 13.17 0.85 5.74
CA PHE A 247 14.56 0.39 5.65
C PHE A 247 15.47 1.29 4.80
N ALA A 248 14.90 2.25 4.07
CA ALA A 248 15.64 3.20 3.26
C ALA A 248 14.94 4.56 3.22
N SER A 249 15.74 5.62 3.15
CA SER A 249 15.27 6.99 2.93
C SER A 249 14.87 7.25 1.48
N SER A 250 15.46 6.51 0.53
CA SER A 250 15.15 6.52 -0.91
C SER A 250 14.88 5.10 -1.43
N VAL A 251 14.12 5.00 -2.52
CA VAL A 251 13.74 3.72 -3.14
C VAL A 251 14.88 3.11 -3.97
N VAL A 252 15.79 3.95 -4.45
CA VAL A 252 16.98 3.54 -5.22
C VAL A 252 18.22 3.91 -4.39
N LYS A 253 19.02 2.89 -4.03
CA LYS A 253 20.39 3.07 -3.54
C LYS A 253 21.36 2.75 -4.68
N GLN A 254 22.45 3.52 -4.79
CA GLN A 254 23.55 3.28 -5.75
C GLN A 254 24.08 1.84 -5.69
N GLU A 255 24.18 1.24 -4.50
CA GLU A 255 24.65 -0.15 -4.32
C GLU A 255 23.73 -1.22 -4.96
N ASP A 256 22.46 -0.89 -5.22
CA ASP A 256 21.51 -1.79 -5.89
C ASP A 256 21.30 -1.46 -7.38
N GLU A 257 22.08 -0.55 -7.97
CA GLU A 257 21.97 -0.20 -9.41
C GLU A 257 22.19 -1.40 -10.34
N ASN A 258 22.98 -2.38 -9.90
CA ASN A 258 23.28 -3.56 -10.72
C ASN A 258 22.24 -4.68 -10.64
N LYS A 259 21.21 -4.57 -9.78
CA LYS A 259 20.14 -5.58 -9.69
C LYS A 259 18.93 -5.15 -10.51
N PRO A 260 18.37 -6.05 -11.34
CA PRO A 260 17.17 -5.73 -12.12
C PRO A 260 15.89 -5.69 -11.27
N TRP A 261 15.98 -5.85 -9.95
CA TRP A 261 14.84 -5.85 -9.04
C TRP A 261 15.11 -5.08 -7.74
N SER A 262 14.03 -4.75 -7.03
CA SER A 262 14.06 -4.20 -5.68
C SER A 262 12.79 -4.61 -4.93
N GLU A 263 12.92 -5.09 -3.70
CA GLU A 263 11.79 -5.17 -2.78
C GLU A 263 11.53 -3.79 -2.18
N THR A 264 10.26 -3.41 -2.00
CA THR A 264 9.93 -2.10 -1.40
C THR A 264 10.51 -2.00 0.02
N PRO A 265 11.27 -0.93 0.35
CA PRO A 265 11.88 -0.79 1.67
C PRO A 265 10.89 -0.28 2.73
N PHE A 266 9.59 -0.44 2.50
CA PHE A 266 8.49 0.06 3.34
C PHE A 266 7.45 -1.04 3.65
N PRO A 267 7.86 -2.25 4.11
CA PRO A 267 6.89 -3.29 4.43
C PRO A 267 5.94 -2.85 5.55
N SER A 268 4.65 -3.17 5.38
CA SER A 268 3.67 -3.12 6.46
C SER A 268 3.97 -4.21 7.49
N VAL A 269 3.82 -3.88 8.77
CA VAL A 269 4.11 -4.75 9.91
C VAL A 269 3.01 -4.59 10.95
N THR A 270 2.58 -5.70 11.55
CA THR A 270 1.75 -5.68 12.75
C THR A 270 2.60 -6.04 13.96
N VAL A 271 2.61 -5.21 15.01
CA VAL A 271 3.37 -5.48 16.25
C VAL A 271 2.43 -5.68 17.42
N MET A 272 2.65 -6.74 18.20
CA MET A 272 1.94 -7.02 19.44
C MET A 272 2.87 -6.99 20.64
N LEU A 273 2.32 -6.59 21.80
CA LEU A 273 2.93 -6.74 23.11
C LEU A 273 2.29 -7.91 23.85
N ARG A 274 3.09 -8.90 24.22
CA ARG A 274 2.68 -9.99 25.08
C ARG A 274 3.25 -9.77 26.48
N PHE A 275 2.41 -9.98 27.48
CA PHE A 275 2.78 -9.88 28.89
C PHE A 275 2.77 -11.29 29.49
N PRO A 276 3.96 -11.87 29.78
CA PRO A 276 4.05 -13.22 30.33
C PRO A 276 3.32 -13.36 31.67
N GLY A 277 2.63 -14.49 31.84
CA GLY A 277 1.87 -14.83 33.05
C GLY A 277 0.92 -15.99 32.80
N ASN A 278 0.32 -16.53 33.86
CA ASN A 278 -0.70 -17.58 33.81
C ASN A 278 -2.01 -17.19 34.51
N SER A 279 -1.99 -16.10 35.30
CA SER A 279 -3.14 -15.47 35.95
C SER A 279 -3.10 -13.94 35.79
N ILE A 280 -4.22 -13.26 36.09
CA ILE A 280 -4.29 -11.79 36.10
C ILE A 280 -3.19 -11.21 37.01
N GLU A 281 -3.03 -11.74 38.22
CA GLU A 281 -2.06 -11.27 39.21
C GLU A 281 -0.63 -11.39 38.68
N SER A 282 -0.29 -12.53 38.07
CA SER A 282 1.06 -12.74 37.51
C SER A 282 1.37 -11.78 36.35
N VAL A 283 0.38 -11.50 35.49
CA VAL A 283 0.53 -10.55 34.38
C VAL A 283 0.72 -9.14 34.92
N LEU A 284 -0.08 -8.71 35.90
CA LEU A 284 -0.03 -7.36 36.47
C LEU A 284 1.17 -7.14 37.42
N ALA A 285 1.71 -8.20 38.03
CA ALA A 285 2.92 -8.10 38.84
C ALA A 285 4.20 -8.18 38.00
N GLY A 286 4.13 -8.82 36.82
CA GLY A 286 5.25 -9.00 35.92
C GLY A 286 5.71 -7.69 35.27
N ASN A 287 7.03 -7.56 35.09
CA ASN A 287 7.66 -6.44 34.39
C ASN A 287 8.29 -6.85 33.05
N GLN A 288 8.02 -8.07 32.58
CA GLN A 288 8.47 -8.54 31.29
C GLN A 288 7.44 -8.21 30.21
N VAL A 289 7.92 -7.78 29.04
CA VAL A 289 7.08 -7.60 27.86
C VAL A 289 7.80 -8.16 26.63
N GLU A 290 7.08 -8.92 25.82
CA GLU A 290 7.57 -9.53 24.59
C GLU A 290 6.95 -8.83 23.38
N LEU A 291 7.79 -8.30 22.50
CA LEU A 291 7.42 -7.72 21.22
C LEU A 291 7.40 -8.80 20.14
N GLN A 292 6.25 -8.93 19.48
CA GLN A 292 6.05 -9.87 18.38
C GLN A 292 5.67 -9.10 17.11
N GLY A 293 6.53 -9.16 16.09
CA GLY A 293 6.28 -8.57 14.78
C GLY A 293 5.79 -9.60 13.76
N PHE A 294 4.80 -9.22 12.96
CA PHE A 294 4.17 -10.08 11.96
C PHE A 294 4.12 -9.36 10.60
N ASP A 295 4.28 -10.12 9.52
CA ASP A 295 3.93 -9.68 8.18
C ASP A 295 2.41 -9.89 7.97
N PRO A 296 1.61 -8.80 7.88
CA PRO A 296 0.16 -8.91 7.76
C PRO A 296 -0.31 -9.56 6.45
N HIS A 297 0.58 -9.68 5.45
CA HIS A 297 0.28 -10.41 4.21
C HIS A 297 0.36 -11.91 4.42
N LYS A 298 1.20 -12.40 5.35
CA LYS A 298 1.40 -13.84 5.63
C LYS A 298 0.63 -14.31 6.85
N ASN A 299 0.51 -13.46 7.86
CA ASN A 299 -0.14 -13.77 9.13
C ASN A 299 -1.51 -13.08 9.20
N VAL A 300 -2.57 -13.89 9.15
CA VAL A 300 -3.96 -13.40 9.32
C VAL A 300 -4.37 -13.37 10.79
N SER A 301 -3.84 -14.28 11.58
CA SER A 301 -4.17 -14.47 12.99
C SER A 301 -2.97 -14.99 13.77
N VAL A 302 -3.05 -14.90 15.10
CA VAL A 302 -2.10 -15.49 16.05
C VAL A 302 -2.85 -16.21 17.17
N ASP A 303 -2.29 -17.30 17.68
CA ASP A 303 -2.84 -17.99 18.86
C ASP A 303 -2.35 -17.33 20.15
N VAL A 304 -3.30 -16.86 20.96
CA VAL A 304 -3.05 -16.30 22.29
C VAL A 304 -3.82 -17.13 23.30
N ARG A 305 -3.10 -17.90 24.13
CA ARG A 305 -3.68 -18.80 25.13
C ARG A 305 -4.74 -19.79 24.56
N GLY A 306 -4.47 -20.33 23.37
CA GLY A 306 -5.39 -21.26 22.70
C GLY A 306 -6.59 -20.60 22.03
N ILE A 307 -6.66 -19.25 22.03
CA ILE A 307 -7.66 -18.47 21.32
C ILE A 307 -7.02 -17.93 20.05
N ARG A 308 -7.64 -18.20 18.90
CA ARG A 308 -7.18 -17.68 17.63
C ARG A 308 -7.66 -16.24 17.45
N VAL A 309 -6.73 -15.29 17.47
CA VAL A 309 -7.01 -13.85 17.41
C VAL A 309 -6.64 -13.29 16.04
N PRO A 310 -7.53 -12.56 15.35
CA PRO A 310 -7.18 -11.88 14.11
C PRO A 310 -6.16 -10.77 14.37
N LEU A 311 -5.14 -10.67 13.51
CA LEU A 311 -4.16 -9.60 13.56
C LEU A 311 -4.68 -8.35 12.86
N ALA A 312 -4.54 -7.19 13.49
CA ALA A 312 -4.76 -5.91 12.82
C ALA A 312 -3.82 -5.78 11.63
N ALA A 313 -4.20 -5.09 10.57
CA ALA A 313 -3.33 -4.92 9.41
C ALA A 313 -3.74 -3.75 8.54
N ASN A 314 -2.74 -2.99 8.06
CA ASN A 314 -2.92 -1.95 7.06
C ASN A 314 -2.17 -2.31 5.77
N PHE A 315 -2.92 -2.45 4.67
CA PHE A 315 -2.38 -2.88 3.37
C PHE A 315 -2.07 -1.71 2.43
N THR A 316 -2.46 -0.49 2.81
CA THR A 316 -2.29 0.72 1.97
C THR A 316 -1.07 1.53 2.40
N SER A 317 -0.79 1.64 3.70
CA SER A 317 0.17 2.60 4.24
C SER A 317 1.62 2.37 3.80
N GLY A 318 2.07 1.12 3.71
CA GLY A 318 3.41 0.81 3.19
C GLY A 318 3.59 1.26 1.75
N TYR A 319 2.57 1.01 0.91
CA TYR A 319 2.57 1.43 -0.49
C TYR A 319 2.50 2.94 -0.64
N GLY A 320 1.60 3.61 0.09
CA GLY A 320 1.48 5.06 0.05
C GLY A 320 2.77 5.77 0.49
N LEU A 321 3.46 5.23 1.50
CA LEU A 321 4.74 5.79 1.97
C LEU A 321 5.86 5.57 0.94
N TRP A 322 5.90 4.40 0.29
CA TRP A 322 6.81 4.11 -0.82
C TRP A 322 6.66 5.14 -1.94
N LEU A 323 5.43 5.39 -2.39
CA LEU A 323 5.14 6.38 -3.44
C LEU A 323 5.59 7.78 -3.01
N ALA A 324 5.19 8.22 -1.82
CA ALA A 324 5.53 9.55 -1.30
C ALA A 324 7.04 9.79 -1.17
N ARG A 325 7.84 8.75 -0.87
CA ARG A 325 9.30 8.85 -0.69
C ARG A 325 10.12 8.38 -1.90
N SER A 326 9.48 7.85 -2.94
CA SER A 326 10.14 7.38 -4.17
C SER A 326 10.63 8.50 -5.09
N GLY A 327 10.00 9.67 -5.02
CA GLY A 327 10.24 10.76 -5.97
C GLY A 327 9.66 10.50 -7.37
N PHE A 328 8.91 9.41 -7.62
CA PHE A 328 8.40 9.09 -8.96
C PHE A 328 7.54 10.19 -9.59
N ALA A 329 6.80 10.95 -8.79
CA ALA A 329 6.01 12.10 -9.26
C ALA A 329 6.88 13.24 -9.81
N GLN A 330 8.07 13.45 -9.24
CA GLN A 330 9.05 14.44 -9.71
C GLN A 330 9.94 13.85 -10.82
N GLU A 331 10.33 12.59 -10.71
CA GLU A 331 11.18 11.85 -11.67
C GLU A 331 10.47 11.55 -12.99
N SER A 332 9.15 11.32 -12.99
CA SER A 332 8.37 11.17 -14.24
C SER A 332 8.44 12.42 -15.12
N LEU A 333 8.58 13.60 -14.51
CA LEU A 333 8.75 14.88 -15.20
C LEU A 333 10.23 15.21 -15.49
N LEU A 334 11.15 14.82 -14.62
CA LEU A 334 12.59 15.13 -14.73
C LEU A 334 13.38 14.17 -15.64
N SER A 335 12.97 12.90 -15.73
CA SER A 335 13.50 11.93 -16.71
C SER A 335 13.29 12.39 -18.16
N LEU A 336 12.24 13.18 -18.41
CA LEU A 336 11.96 13.83 -19.69
C LEU A 336 12.97 14.94 -20.05
N ILE A 337 13.63 15.53 -19.05
CA ILE A 337 14.58 16.66 -19.23
C ILE A 337 16.05 16.20 -19.17
N GLY A 338 16.30 14.92 -18.86
CA GLY A 338 17.65 14.32 -18.84
C GLY A 338 18.56 14.89 -17.74
N ARG A 339 17.99 15.21 -16.58
CA ARG A 339 18.69 15.86 -15.45
C ARG A 339 18.72 15.07 -14.14
N SER A 340 18.17 13.86 -14.08
CA SER A 340 18.24 13.03 -12.86
C SER A 340 19.18 11.84 -13.01
N GLU A 341 19.53 11.24 -11.87
CA GLU A 341 20.15 9.91 -11.73
C GLU A 341 19.16 8.82 -12.20
N THR A 342 18.64 8.93 -13.42
CA THR A 342 17.67 7.98 -13.97
C THR A 342 18.32 6.63 -14.18
N LEU A 343 17.61 5.57 -13.77
CA LEU A 343 17.98 4.20 -14.10
C LEU A 343 18.03 4.02 -15.62
N ASP A 344 19.22 3.77 -16.16
CA ASP A 344 19.45 3.50 -17.58
C ASP A 344 18.87 2.15 -18.05
N LYS A 345 18.37 1.33 -17.12
CA LYS A 345 17.86 -0.03 -17.35
C LYS A 345 16.52 -0.28 -16.66
N PRO A 346 15.68 -1.18 -17.20
CA PRO A 346 14.45 -1.58 -16.54
C PRO A 346 14.70 -2.19 -15.16
N ARG A 347 13.79 -1.91 -14.23
CA ARG A 347 13.83 -2.43 -12.87
C ARG A 347 12.45 -2.90 -12.42
N ILE A 348 12.42 -4.06 -11.77
CA ILE A 348 11.21 -4.69 -11.22
C ILE A 348 11.07 -4.34 -9.74
N TYR A 349 10.05 -3.56 -9.38
CA TYR A 349 9.72 -3.25 -8.00
C TYR A 349 8.70 -4.26 -7.46
N LEU A 350 9.11 -5.07 -6.50
CA LEU A 350 8.26 -6.02 -5.81
C LEU A 350 7.55 -5.28 -4.67
N MET A 351 6.23 -5.12 -4.78
CA MET A 351 5.44 -4.33 -3.83
C MET A 351 5.31 -4.98 -2.45
N GLN A 352 5.47 -6.30 -2.40
CA GLN A 352 5.54 -7.10 -1.18
C GLN A 352 6.83 -7.92 -1.19
N PRO A 353 7.32 -8.38 -0.02
CA PRO A 353 8.37 -9.39 0.00
C PRO A 353 7.99 -10.61 -0.84
N PHE A 354 8.96 -11.17 -1.56
CA PHE A 354 8.69 -12.30 -2.44
C PHE A 354 7.99 -13.46 -1.70
N ASP A 355 6.88 -13.96 -2.25
CA ASP A 355 6.15 -15.11 -1.74
C ASP A 355 6.10 -16.23 -2.80
N PRO A 356 6.75 -17.39 -2.59
CA PRO A 356 6.77 -18.47 -3.57
C PRO A 356 5.38 -19.07 -3.87
N ASN A 357 4.39 -18.82 -3.00
CA ASN A 357 3.05 -19.39 -3.09
C ASN A 357 2.02 -18.45 -3.73
N ARG A 358 2.43 -17.23 -4.13
CA ARG A 358 1.56 -16.26 -4.82
C ARG A 358 2.00 -16.06 -6.26
N ARG A 359 1.05 -15.94 -7.17
CA ARG A 359 1.29 -15.63 -8.58
C ARG A 359 1.72 -14.18 -8.74
N VAL A 360 2.47 -13.88 -9.79
CA VAL A 360 2.90 -12.51 -10.06
C VAL A 360 1.91 -11.81 -10.98
N ILE A 361 1.47 -10.61 -10.59
CA ILE A 361 0.89 -9.60 -11.48
C ILE A 361 2.03 -8.67 -11.87
N LEU A 362 2.39 -8.63 -13.16
CA LEU A 362 3.41 -7.74 -13.69
C LEU A 362 2.75 -6.55 -14.38
N MET A 363 2.97 -5.34 -13.84
CA MET A 363 2.36 -4.11 -14.31
C MET A 363 3.37 -3.25 -15.09
N LEU A 364 3.01 -2.88 -16.33
CA LEU A 364 3.85 -2.08 -17.24
C LEU A 364 3.18 -0.74 -17.52
N HIS A 365 3.75 0.35 -16.99
CA HIS A 365 3.22 1.70 -17.21
C HIS A 365 3.35 2.18 -18.67
N GLY A 366 2.63 3.23 -19.03
CA GLY A 366 2.68 3.86 -20.34
C GLY A 366 3.86 4.80 -20.55
N LEU A 367 3.81 5.55 -21.65
CA LEU A 367 4.78 6.56 -22.02
C LEU A 367 4.76 7.77 -21.06
N ALA A 368 5.93 8.39 -20.83
CA ALA A 368 6.08 9.57 -19.96
C ALA A 368 5.43 9.38 -18.56
N SER A 369 5.46 8.14 -18.09
CA SER A 369 4.80 7.69 -16.87
C SER A 369 5.79 6.88 -16.02
N SER A 370 5.32 6.44 -14.86
CA SER A 370 6.09 5.69 -13.87
C SER A 370 5.19 4.64 -13.20
N PRO A 371 5.74 3.78 -12.33
CA PRO A 371 4.95 2.86 -11.49
C PRO A 371 3.79 3.52 -10.73
N GLU A 372 3.85 4.83 -10.49
CA GLU A 372 2.77 5.62 -9.87
C GLU A 372 1.45 5.56 -10.65
N ALA A 373 1.45 5.34 -11.97
CA ALA A 373 0.20 5.20 -12.74
C ALA A 373 -0.68 4.02 -12.29
N TRP A 374 -0.12 3.08 -11.53
CA TRP A 374 -0.82 1.91 -11.00
C TRP A 374 -1.34 2.09 -9.58
N VAL A 375 -1.18 3.27 -8.95
CA VAL A 375 -1.54 3.52 -7.54
C VAL A 375 -2.91 2.94 -7.17
N ASN A 376 -3.94 3.31 -7.91
CA ASN A 376 -5.30 2.90 -7.57
C ASN A 376 -5.54 1.42 -7.88
N VAL A 377 -5.11 0.91 -9.05
CA VAL A 377 -5.27 -0.50 -9.40
C VAL A 377 -4.55 -1.41 -8.40
N ALA A 378 -3.29 -1.10 -8.08
CA ALA A 378 -2.50 -1.91 -7.16
C ALA A 378 -3.08 -1.88 -5.74
N ASN A 379 -3.48 -0.71 -5.24
CA ASN A 379 -4.09 -0.59 -3.92
C ASN A 379 -5.42 -1.37 -3.82
N GLU A 380 -6.24 -1.36 -4.87
CA GLU A 380 -7.51 -2.11 -4.92
C GLU A 380 -7.29 -3.63 -4.97
N VAL A 381 -6.24 -4.09 -5.66
CA VAL A 381 -5.83 -5.51 -5.66
C VAL A 381 -5.28 -5.93 -4.30
N LEU A 382 -4.50 -5.07 -3.63
CA LEU A 382 -4.02 -5.33 -2.27
C LEU A 382 -5.16 -5.30 -1.24
N GLY A 383 -6.16 -4.46 -1.46
CA GLY A 383 -7.33 -4.34 -0.60
C GLY A 383 -8.27 -5.54 -0.67
N ASP A 384 -8.29 -6.23 -1.80
CA ASP A 384 -9.09 -7.43 -2.02
C ASP A 384 -8.43 -8.66 -1.39
N GLU A 385 -9.06 -9.25 -0.38
CA GLU A 385 -8.48 -10.36 0.38
C GLU A 385 -8.15 -11.58 -0.48
N GLU A 386 -9.06 -11.99 -1.38
CA GLU A 386 -8.84 -13.15 -2.24
C GLU A 386 -7.66 -12.90 -3.19
N LEU A 387 -7.61 -11.71 -3.79
CA LEU A 387 -6.53 -11.35 -4.70
C LEU A 387 -5.20 -11.22 -3.95
N ARG A 388 -5.15 -10.51 -2.82
CA ARG A 388 -3.93 -10.34 -2.02
C ARG A 388 -3.39 -11.67 -1.50
N GLN A 389 -4.24 -12.65 -1.19
CA GLN A 389 -3.79 -13.99 -0.76
C GLN A 389 -3.19 -14.82 -1.90
N ASN A 390 -3.58 -14.57 -3.15
CA ASN A 390 -3.19 -15.38 -4.30
C ASN A 390 -2.20 -14.71 -5.25
N PHE A 391 -2.08 -13.38 -5.20
CA PHE A 391 -1.21 -12.59 -6.06
C PHE A 391 -0.22 -11.73 -5.25
N GLN A 392 0.93 -11.47 -5.86
CA GLN A 392 1.90 -10.44 -5.48
C GLN A 392 2.11 -9.51 -6.69
N ILE A 393 2.33 -8.22 -6.43
CA ILE A 393 2.35 -7.20 -7.48
C ILE A 393 3.79 -6.77 -7.74
N TRP A 394 4.19 -6.84 -9.00
CA TRP A 394 5.48 -6.36 -9.50
C TRP A 394 5.22 -5.21 -10.47
N GLN A 395 5.84 -4.06 -10.24
CA GLN A 395 5.74 -2.90 -11.12
C GLN A 395 7.05 -2.69 -11.86
N VAL A 396 6.99 -2.60 -13.19
CA VAL A 396 8.15 -2.34 -14.04
C VAL A 396 8.38 -0.84 -14.13
N TYR A 397 9.55 -0.36 -13.74
CA TYR A 397 10.04 0.96 -14.11
C TYR A 397 11.00 0.81 -15.28
N TYR A 398 10.79 1.57 -16.35
CA TYR A 398 11.65 1.52 -17.53
C TYR A 398 11.68 2.86 -18.28
N PRO A 399 12.79 3.18 -18.96
CA PRO A 399 12.92 4.42 -19.73
C PRO A 399 11.98 4.43 -20.95
N THR A 400 10.96 5.29 -20.89
CA THR A 400 9.88 5.32 -21.91
C THR A 400 10.29 5.96 -23.25
N ASN A 401 11.40 6.67 -23.28
CA ASN A 401 11.99 7.28 -24.48
C ASN A 401 12.76 6.27 -25.36
N LEU A 402 13.03 5.04 -24.89
CA LEU A 402 13.74 4.04 -25.69
C LEU A 402 12.82 3.42 -26.76
N PRO A 403 13.37 2.99 -27.91
CA PRO A 403 12.58 2.28 -28.92
C PRO A 403 11.94 1.00 -28.39
N LEU A 404 10.72 0.69 -28.86
CA LEU A 404 9.95 -0.47 -28.43
C LEU A 404 10.73 -1.81 -28.44
N PRO A 405 11.53 -2.14 -29.48
CA PRO A 405 12.29 -3.38 -29.50
C PRO A 405 13.31 -3.48 -28.35
N PHE A 406 13.95 -2.36 -28.01
CA PHE A 406 14.92 -2.28 -26.91
C PHE A 406 14.22 -2.45 -25.57
N ASN A 407 13.13 -1.70 -25.34
CA ASN A 407 12.35 -1.83 -24.12
C ASN A 407 11.80 -3.25 -23.94
N ASN A 408 11.27 -3.86 -25.00
CA ASN A 408 10.79 -5.23 -24.97
C ASN A 408 11.91 -6.20 -24.54
N ARG A 409 13.10 -6.10 -25.15
CA ARG A 409 14.23 -6.97 -24.81
C ARG A 409 14.68 -6.80 -23.36
N GLU A 410 14.95 -5.56 -22.94
CA GLU A 410 15.52 -5.26 -21.63
C GLU A 410 14.53 -5.58 -20.49
N ILE A 411 13.22 -5.33 -20.68
CA ILE A 411 12.20 -5.68 -19.68
C ILE A 411 12.12 -7.20 -19.51
N ARG A 412 12.14 -7.97 -20.61
CA ARG A 412 12.13 -9.44 -20.55
C ARG A 412 13.34 -9.97 -19.79
N ASP A 413 14.53 -9.43 -20.05
CA ASP A 413 15.74 -9.78 -19.32
C ASP A 413 15.65 -9.46 -17.83
N ALA A 414 15.11 -8.29 -17.48
CA ALA A 414 14.90 -7.93 -16.08
C ALA A 414 13.92 -8.88 -15.38
N VAL A 415 12.82 -9.27 -16.04
CA VAL A 415 11.84 -10.22 -15.51
C VAL A 415 12.47 -11.61 -15.33
N ASP A 416 13.14 -12.14 -16.35
CA ASP A 416 13.77 -13.47 -16.29
C ASP A 416 14.88 -13.52 -15.23
N ALA A 417 15.70 -12.47 -15.12
CA ALA A 417 16.73 -12.37 -14.09
C ALA A 417 16.13 -12.30 -12.67
N THR A 418 15.01 -11.58 -12.51
CA THR A 418 14.29 -11.50 -11.23
C THR A 418 13.70 -12.84 -10.83
N LEU A 419 13.02 -13.52 -11.75
CA LEU A 419 12.49 -14.87 -11.52
C LEU A 419 13.60 -15.86 -11.20
N LYS A 420 14.71 -15.85 -11.95
CA LYS A 420 15.86 -16.72 -11.71
C LYS A 420 16.51 -16.50 -10.34
N ASN A 421 16.46 -15.28 -9.80
CA ASN A 421 16.95 -14.97 -8.47
C ASN A 421 16.09 -15.62 -7.37
N PHE A 422 14.76 -15.50 -7.47
CA PHE A 422 13.84 -15.93 -6.41
C PHE A 422 13.35 -17.38 -6.55
N ASP A 423 13.27 -17.90 -7.77
CA ASP A 423 12.90 -19.28 -8.08
C ASP A 423 13.75 -19.82 -9.26
N PRO A 424 15.04 -20.14 -9.02
CA PRO A 424 15.96 -20.62 -10.05
C PRO A 424 15.49 -21.85 -10.81
N GLN A 425 14.60 -22.67 -10.21
CA GLN A 425 14.08 -23.90 -10.79
C GLN A 425 12.75 -23.70 -11.53
N GLY A 426 12.13 -22.51 -11.46
CA GLY A 426 10.84 -22.23 -12.09
C GLY A 426 9.68 -23.11 -11.60
N SER A 427 9.81 -23.68 -10.40
CA SER A 427 8.88 -24.68 -9.87
C SER A 427 7.80 -24.10 -8.96
N ARG A 428 7.98 -22.84 -8.51
CA ARG A 428 7.06 -22.16 -7.60
C ARG A 428 5.86 -21.61 -8.34
N ARG A 429 4.77 -21.39 -7.59
CA ARG A 429 3.56 -20.75 -8.11
C ARG A 429 3.83 -19.32 -8.59
N ALA A 430 4.82 -18.64 -8.01
CA ALA A 430 5.23 -17.31 -8.45
C ALA A 430 5.78 -17.23 -9.88
N SER A 431 6.39 -18.32 -10.38
CA SER A 431 7.00 -18.36 -11.72
C SER A 431 6.08 -18.91 -12.80
N ARG A 432 4.82 -19.18 -12.46
CA ARG A 432 3.82 -19.80 -13.32
C ARG A 432 2.53 -19.01 -13.26
N ASP A 433 1.74 -19.12 -14.31
CA ASP A 433 0.44 -18.50 -14.44
C ASP A 433 0.43 -16.98 -14.15
N MET A 434 1.49 -16.27 -14.57
CA MET A 434 1.60 -14.82 -14.36
C MET A 434 0.49 -14.08 -15.12
N VAL A 435 0.10 -12.92 -14.59
CA VAL A 435 -0.81 -11.99 -15.25
C VAL A 435 -0.05 -10.74 -15.65
N LEU A 436 -0.05 -10.39 -16.93
CA LEU A 436 0.48 -9.11 -17.41
C LEU A 436 -0.63 -8.06 -17.43
N ILE A 437 -0.35 -6.86 -16.94
CA ILE A 437 -1.24 -5.70 -17.07
C ILE A 437 -0.42 -4.57 -17.65
N GLY A 438 -0.82 -4.07 -18.82
CA GLY A 438 -0.10 -2.99 -19.50
C GLY A 438 -1.04 -1.87 -19.88
N HIS A 439 -0.65 -0.63 -19.55
CA HIS A 439 -1.37 0.58 -19.95
C HIS A 439 -0.64 1.27 -21.11
N SER A 440 -1.38 1.75 -22.11
CA SER A 440 -0.83 2.52 -23.22
C SER A 440 0.35 1.80 -23.88
N MET A 441 1.52 2.44 -23.98
CA MET A 441 2.76 1.82 -24.45
C MET A 441 3.13 0.53 -23.70
N GLY A 442 2.91 0.49 -22.38
CA GLY A 442 3.12 -0.70 -21.58
C GLY A 442 2.22 -1.87 -21.97
N GLY A 443 1.02 -1.60 -22.51
CA GLY A 443 0.14 -2.62 -23.10
C GLY A 443 0.66 -3.17 -24.42
N VAL A 444 1.33 -2.34 -25.23
CA VAL A 444 2.03 -2.81 -26.44
C VAL A 444 3.20 -3.73 -26.05
N LEU A 445 4.02 -3.32 -25.08
CA LEU A 445 5.13 -4.13 -24.57
C LEU A 445 4.64 -5.43 -23.93
N ALA A 446 3.60 -5.38 -23.10
CA ALA A 446 2.99 -6.58 -22.51
C ALA A 446 2.51 -7.56 -23.58
N ARG A 447 1.92 -7.07 -24.68
CA ARG A 447 1.52 -7.91 -25.82
C ARG A 447 2.73 -8.55 -26.49
N LEU A 448 3.81 -7.79 -26.75
CA LEU A 448 5.05 -8.32 -27.32
C LEU A 448 5.67 -9.43 -26.45
N MET A 449 5.58 -9.31 -25.13
CA MET A 449 6.06 -10.32 -24.19
C MET A 449 5.28 -11.65 -24.30
N VAL A 450 4.04 -11.64 -24.78
CA VAL A 450 3.21 -12.84 -25.00
C VAL A 450 3.05 -13.22 -26.47
N SER A 451 3.79 -12.57 -27.36
CA SER A 451 3.80 -12.86 -28.81
C SER A 451 5.04 -13.62 -29.23
N ASP A 452 4.91 -14.36 -30.34
CA ASP A 452 6.04 -14.98 -31.05
C ASP A 452 6.32 -14.18 -32.32
N SER A 453 7.55 -13.69 -32.46
CA SER A 453 7.94 -12.94 -33.66
C SER A 453 8.15 -13.84 -34.88
N GLY A 454 8.46 -15.13 -34.66
CA GLY A 454 9.09 -15.98 -35.66
C GLY A 454 10.25 -15.24 -36.34
N ASP A 455 10.33 -15.37 -37.66
CA ASP A 455 11.23 -14.61 -38.51
C ASP A 455 10.55 -13.36 -39.12
N GLN A 456 9.26 -13.11 -38.86
CA GLN A 456 8.46 -12.09 -39.55
C GLN A 456 9.05 -10.67 -39.43
N LEU A 457 9.48 -10.28 -38.21
CA LEU A 457 10.09 -8.97 -38.00
C LEU A 457 11.48 -8.87 -38.66
N TRP A 458 12.22 -9.98 -38.70
CA TRP A 458 13.52 -10.06 -39.37
C TRP A 458 13.37 -9.96 -40.88
N GLU A 459 12.42 -10.69 -41.48
CA GLU A 459 12.09 -10.64 -42.90
C GLU A 459 11.66 -9.22 -43.31
N SER A 460 10.87 -8.52 -42.49
CA SER A 460 10.51 -7.13 -42.81
C SER A 460 11.71 -6.17 -42.80
N VAL A 461 12.74 -6.42 -41.99
CA VAL A 461 13.99 -5.64 -42.05
C VAL A 461 14.71 -5.92 -43.37
N LEU A 462 14.80 -7.18 -43.80
CA LEU A 462 15.44 -7.55 -45.07
C LEU A 462 14.70 -7.00 -46.30
N ASP A 463 13.37 -7.02 -46.29
CA ASP A 463 12.55 -6.52 -47.40
C ASP A 463 12.67 -5.00 -47.57
N ARG A 464 12.85 -4.27 -46.47
CA ARG A 464 12.98 -2.80 -46.50
C ARG A 464 14.38 -2.33 -46.88
N TYR A 465 15.41 -3.10 -46.52
CA TYR A 465 16.80 -2.71 -46.71
C TYR A 465 17.51 -3.72 -47.60
N SER A 466 17.89 -3.31 -48.81
CA SER A 466 18.70 -4.12 -49.72
C SER A 466 20.11 -4.34 -49.15
N ILE A 467 20.28 -5.39 -48.35
CA ILE A 467 21.52 -5.70 -47.62
C ILE A 467 22.28 -6.83 -48.33
N SER A 468 23.61 -6.67 -48.49
CA SER A 468 24.44 -7.75 -49.04
C SER A 468 24.63 -8.91 -48.05
N ARG A 469 24.82 -10.15 -48.52
CA ARG A 469 24.96 -11.34 -47.65
C ARG A 469 26.01 -11.22 -46.54
N GLN A 470 27.14 -10.55 -46.79
CA GLN A 470 28.18 -10.34 -45.76
C GLN A 470 27.75 -9.34 -44.68
N ARG A 471 26.98 -8.31 -45.05
CA ARG A 471 26.42 -7.32 -44.11
C ARG A 471 25.26 -7.91 -43.32
N GLU A 472 24.46 -8.78 -43.94
CA GLU A 472 23.33 -9.47 -43.33
C GLU A 472 23.75 -10.27 -42.09
N GLN A 473 24.83 -11.05 -42.15
CA GLN A 473 25.31 -11.82 -40.99
C GLN A 473 25.70 -10.93 -39.81
N ARG A 474 26.39 -9.81 -40.08
CA ARG A 474 26.78 -8.84 -39.04
C ARG A 474 25.57 -8.11 -38.47
N LEU A 475 24.62 -7.75 -39.32
CA LEU A 475 23.37 -7.11 -38.92
C LEU A 475 22.55 -8.05 -38.05
N ARG A 476 22.42 -9.32 -38.46
CA ARG A 476 21.69 -10.34 -37.72
C ARG A 476 22.23 -10.48 -36.30
N GLN A 477 23.53 -10.60 -36.12
CA GLN A 477 24.15 -10.66 -34.79
C GLN A 477 23.81 -9.46 -33.88
N LYS A 478 23.56 -8.27 -34.44
CA LYS A 478 23.24 -7.06 -33.67
C LYS A 478 21.74 -6.84 -33.46
N ILE A 479 20.90 -7.22 -34.43
CA ILE A 479 19.45 -6.94 -34.43
C ILE A 479 18.64 -8.13 -33.89
N GLU A 480 19.09 -9.37 -34.10
CA GLU A 480 18.36 -10.59 -33.75
C GLU A 480 17.77 -10.58 -32.32
N PRO A 481 18.49 -10.13 -31.26
CA PRO A 481 17.92 -10.05 -29.91
C PRO A 481 16.69 -9.15 -29.76
N TYR A 482 16.46 -8.22 -30.69
CA TYR A 482 15.38 -7.24 -30.64
C TYR A 482 14.19 -7.59 -31.52
N VAL A 483 14.39 -8.42 -32.56
CA VAL A 483 13.36 -8.76 -33.56
C VAL A 483 13.02 -10.24 -33.60
N ILE A 484 13.85 -11.12 -33.02
CA ILE A 484 13.58 -12.54 -32.89
C ILE A 484 13.37 -12.89 -31.42
N PHE A 485 12.13 -13.19 -31.05
CA PHE A 485 11.75 -13.53 -29.69
C PHE A 485 10.51 -14.43 -29.64
N LYS A 486 10.44 -15.29 -28.61
CA LYS A 486 9.28 -16.14 -28.31
C LYS A 486 8.38 -15.52 -27.25
N ALA A 487 7.15 -15.98 -27.13
CA ALA A 487 6.31 -15.62 -25.99
C ALA A 487 6.98 -16.09 -24.69
N MET A 488 6.93 -15.26 -23.64
CA MET A 488 7.40 -15.64 -22.31
C MET A 488 6.58 -16.82 -21.79
N PRO A 489 7.21 -17.85 -21.19
CA PRO A 489 6.49 -19.05 -20.77
C PRO A 489 5.67 -18.88 -19.49
N GLN A 490 5.96 -17.85 -18.68
CA GLN A 490 5.35 -17.68 -17.36
C GLN A 490 3.95 -17.05 -17.41
N PRO A 491 3.67 -16.03 -18.27
CA PRO A 491 2.32 -15.48 -18.39
C PRO A 491 1.33 -16.43 -19.06
N THR A 492 0.13 -16.49 -18.50
CA THR A 492 -1.03 -17.21 -19.08
C THR A 492 -2.26 -16.32 -19.22
N ARG A 493 -2.18 -15.09 -18.70
CA ARG A 493 -3.21 -14.07 -18.89
C ARG A 493 -2.61 -12.68 -19.10
N ALA A 494 -3.24 -11.86 -19.94
CA ALA A 494 -2.85 -10.47 -20.17
C ALA A 494 -4.07 -9.52 -20.17
N ILE A 495 -3.89 -8.31 -19.66
CA ILE A 495 -4.88 -7.24 -19.67
C ILE A 495 -4.24 -6.02 -20.33
N PHE A 496 -4.76 -5.61 -21.48
CA PHE A 496 -4.31 -4.43 -22.21
C PHE A 496 -5.27 -3.28 -21.96
N ILE A 497 -4.76 -2.17 -21.43
CA ILE A 497 -5.57 -1.00 -21.09
C ILE A 497 -5.15 0.18 -21.97
N ALA A 498 -6.05 0.70 -22.79
CA ALA A 498 -5.80 1.85 -23.67
C ALA A 498 -4.54 1.72 -24.55
N ALA A 499 -4.21 0.51 -25.01
CA ALA A 499 -2.92 0.22 -25.65
C ALA A 499 -2.97 0.47 -27.17
N PRO A 500 -2.10 1.31 -27.76
CA PRO A 500 -2.09 1.58 -29.20
C PRO A 500 -1.42 0.44 -29.98
N HIS A 501 -2.04 -0.73 -30.07
CA HIS A 501 -1.44 -1.91 -30.70
C HIS A 501 -1.12 -1.74 -32.19
N ARG A 502 -1.81 -0.80 -32.87
CA ARG A 502 -1.56 -0.43 -34.28
C ARG A 502 -0.98 0.98 -34.42
N GLY A 503 -0.47 1.55 -33.32
CA GLY A 503 0.02 2.92 -33.28
C GLY A 503 -1.08 3.97 -33.17
N THR A 504 -0.72 5.23 -33.18
CA THR A 504 -1.64 6.36 -33.14
C THR A 504 -1.26 7.43 -34.16
N PRO A 505 -2.24 8.13 -34.77
CA PRO A 505 -1.95 9.18 -35.72
C PRO A 505 -1.12 10.31 -35.12
N TYR A 506 0.09 10.53 -35.63
CA TYR A 506 0.98 11.59 -35.14
C TYR A 506 0.45 13.01 -35.43
N ALA A 507 -0.36 13.17 -36.48
CA ALA A 507 -0.90 14.45 -36.91
C ALA A 507 -1.97 15.03 -35.95
N GLU A 508 -2.48 14.25 -35.01
CA GLU A 508 -3.40 14.74 -33.99
C GLU A 508 -2.64 15.49 -32.89
N ASN A 509 -2.92 16.79 -32.74
CA ASN A 509 -2.29 17.68 -31.74
C ASN A 509 -2.33 17.16 -30.28
N ARG A 510 -3.14 16.14 -29.96
CA ARG A 510 -3.21 15.55 -28.61
C ARG A 510 -2.08 14.55 -28.34
N PHE A 511 -1.80 13.63 -29.26
CA PHE A 511 -0.68 12.68 -29.11
C PHE A 511 0.67 13.39 -29.19
N ALA A 512 0.84 14.34 -30.11
CA ALA A 512 2.05 15.16 -30.21
C ALA A 512 2.39 15.90 -28.90
N ARG A 513 1.36 16.37 -28.17
CA ARG A 513 1.51 16.97 -26.83
C ARG A 513 1.87 15.94 -25.75
N PHE A 514 1.45 14.69 -25.91
CA PHE A 514 1.78 13.61 -24.99
C PHE A 514 3.24 13.15 -25.11
N VAL A 515 3.84 13.24 -26.32
CA VAL A 515 5.23 12.83 -26.58
C VAL A 515 6.26 13.98 -26.51
N SER A 516 5.85 15.23 -26.35
CA SER A 516 6.72 16.41 -26.54
C SER A 516 7.92 16.52 -25.59
N GLY A 517 8.01 15.67 -24.55
CA GLY A 517 9.12 15.61 -23.59
C GLY A 517 10.19 14.54 -23.86
N LEU A 518 10.08 13.70 -24.90
CA LEU A 518 10.90 12.46 -25.02
C LEU A 518 12.18 12.61 -25.87
N ILE A 519 12.85 13.75 -25.77
CA ILE A 519 13.75 14.22 -26.83
C ILE A 519 15.14 13.57 -26.82
N ARG A 520 15.57 12.90 -25.74
CA ARG A 520 16.97 12.43 -25.62
C ARG A 520 17.08 10.96 -25.26
N LEU A 521 17.81 10.18 -26.06
CA LEU A 521 18.21 8.80 -25.75
C LEU A 521 19.48 8.78 -24.88
N PRO A 522 19.66 7.78 -23.99
CA PRO A 522 20.93 7.54 -23.30
C PRO A 522 22.07 7.31 -24.30
N ALA A 523 23.28 7.76 -23.97
CA ALA A 523 24.44 7.65 -24.87
C ALA A 523 24.75 6.20 -25.29
N THR A 524 24.55 5.23 -24.40
CA THR A 524 24.77 3.81 -24.67
C THR A 524 23.73 3.21 -25.63
N VAL A 525 22.50 3.72 -25.61
CA VAL A 525 21.44 3.31 -26.55
C VAL A 525 21.65 4.02 -27.88
N LEU A 526 21.97 5.31 -27.86
CA LEU A 526 22.28 6.09 -29.06
C LEU A 526 23.44 5.45 -29.84
N SER A 527 24.52 5.07 -29.16
CA SER A 527 25.64 4.35 -29.77
C SER A 527 25.19 3.07 -30.47
N ARG A 528 24.39 2.21 -29.79
CA ARG A 528 23.84 0.98 -30.39
C ARG A 528 22.95 1.25 -31.60
N VAL A 529 22.07 2.24 -31.52
CA VAL A 529 21.23 2.68 -32.64
C VAL A 529 22.07 3.16 -33.82
N THR A 530 23.09 3.97 -33.58
CA THR A 530 23.98 4.47 -34.64
C THR A 530 24.76 3.36 -35.32
N GLU A 531 25.24 2.37 -34.56
CA GLU A 531 25.94 1.21 -35.11
C GLU A 531 25.03 0.34 -35.99
N ILE A 532 23.77 0.13 -35.58
CA ILE A 532 22.78 -0.59 -36.39
C ILE A 532 22.45 0.22 -37.66
N GLY A 533 22.22 1.53 -37.52
CA GLY A 533 21.94 2.41 -38.66
C GLY A 533 23.05 2.39 -39.71
N GLN A 534 24.32 2.39 -39.30
CA GLN A 534 25.46 2.28 -40.22
C GLN A 534 25.48 0.97 -41.02
N LEU A 535 24.93 -0.12 -40.48
CA LEU A 535 24.83 -1.40 -41.20
C LEU A 535 23.65 -1.45 -42.18
N LEU A 536 22.65 -0.59 -41.99
CA LEU A 536 21.45 -0.49 -42.82
C LEU A 536 21.61 0.48 -44.00
N VAL A 537 22.54 1.44 -43.93
CA VAL A 537 22.84 2.39 -45.00
C VAL A 537 23.62 1.70 -46.14
N ASN A 538 23.20 1.94 -47.39
CA ASN A 538 23.94 1.53 -48.57
C ASN A 538 24.98 2.60 -48.94
N SER A 539 26.25 2.23 -48.97
CA SER A 539 27.37 3.12 -49.34
C SER A 539 27.35 3.60 -50.79
N ASP A 540 26.49 3.03 -51.64
CA ASP A 540 26.53 3.23 -53.09
C ASP A 540 25.52 4.29 -53.59
N ASN A 541 24.62 4.79 -52.72
CA ASN A 541 23.69 5.87 -53.03
C ASN A 541 23.94 7.07 -52.11
N ALA A 542 24.57 8.12 -52.66
CA ALA A 542 24.95 9.35 -51.95
C ALA A 542 23.78 10.28 -51.55
N SER A 543 22.53 9.79 -51.54
CA SER A 543 21.31 10.55 -51.23
C SER A 543 20.58 10.10 -49.96
N ASP A 544 21.06 9.08 -49.26
CA ASP A 544 20.39 8.60 -48.05
C ASP A 544 20.78 9.47 -46.84
N GLU A 545 19.82 10.24 -46.32
CA GLU A 545 19.94 10.94 -45.04
C GLU A 545 20.43 9.99 -43.93
N PRO A 546 21.22 10.48 -42.94
CA PRO A 546 21.64 9.65 -41.84
C PRO A 546 20.42 9.07 -41.10
N LEU A 547 20.27 7.74 -41.16
CA LEU A 547 19.22 6.93 -40.51
C LEU A 547 19.04 7.24 -39.00
N VAL A 548 20.02 7.90 -38.38
CA VAL A 548 19.96 8.46 -37.03
C VAL A 548 18.73 9.37 -36.85
N GLY A 549 18.33 10.13 -37.89
CA GLY A 549 17.13 10.97 -37.85
C GLY A 549 15.80 10.19 -37.83
N ALA A 550 15.77 8.99 -38.42
CA ALA A 550 14.57 8.13 -38.49
C ALA A 550 14.39 7.26 -37.25
N ILE A 551 15.48 6.95 -36.51
CA ILE A 551 15.45 6.14 -35.27
C ILE A 551 15.41 7.03 -34.01
N ASN A 552 15.43 8.36 -34.17
CA ASN A 552 15.21 9.29 -33.06
C ASN A 552 13.78 9.12 -32.53
N SER A 553 13.69 8.98 -31.20
CA SER A 553 12.58 8.60 -30.30
C SER A 553 11.19 9.23 -30.50
N ILE A 554 11.00 10.05 -31.53
CA ILE A 554 9.82 10.88 -31.76
C ILE A 554 8.66 10.07 -32.39
N LYS A 555 8.92 8.85 -32.91
CA LYS A 555 7.92 8.04 -33.64
C LYS A 555 7.59 6.66 -33.04
N ASN A 556 8.06 6.32 -31.84
CA ASN A 556 7.96 4.96 -31.26
C ASN A 556 6.56 4.34 -31.18
N LEU A 557 5.48 5.12 -31.31
CA LEU A 557 4.09 4.64 -31.33
C LEU A 557 3.28 5.22 -32.49
N SER A 558 3.95 5.80 -33.49
CA SER A 558 3.30 6.27 -34.71
C SER A 558 2.66 5.10 -35.44
N ASP A 559 1.47 5.29 -35.98
CA ASP A 559 0.85 4.33 -36.90
C ASP A 559 1.61 4.18 -38.24
N GLN A 560 2.54 5.09 -38.52
CA GLN A 560 3.47 5.04 -39.65
C GLN A 560 4.80 4.36 -39.32
N ASP A 561 5.03 3.93 -38.07
CA ASP A 561 6.27 3.28 -37.69
C ASP A 561 6.33 1.84 -38.24
N PRO A 562 7.39 1.47 -39.00
CA PRO A 562 7.60 0.14 -39.54
C PRO A 562 7.46 -1.00 -38.52
N PHE A 563 8.08 -0.83 -37.34
CA PHE A 563 8.07 -1.86 -36.32
C PHE A 563 6.69 -2.00 -35.68
N VAL A 564 5.98 -0.88 -35.44
CA VAL A 564 4.60 -0.91 -34.94
C VAL A 564 3.67 -1.64 -35.91
N GLN A 565 3.73 -1.33 -37.21
CA GLN A 565 2.89 -1.96 -38.22
C GLN A 565 3.12 -3.46 -38.34
N GLU A 566 4.38 -3.91 -38.30
CA GLU A 566 4.68 -5.35 -38.38
C GLU A 566 4.40 -6.08 -37.08
N SER A 567 4.78 -5.49 -35.95
CA SER A 567 4.51 -6.08 -34.64
C SER A 567 3.01 -6.18 -34.33
N ALA A 568 2.18 -5.29 -34.87
CA ALA A 568 0.72 -5.35 -34.80
C ALA A 568 0.15 -6.68 -35.30
N LYS A 569 0.82 -7.33 -36.26
CA LYS A 569 0.38 -8.57 -36.91
C LYS A 569 0.82 -9.84 -36.16
N LEU A 570 1.73 -9.71 -35.19
CA LEU A 570 2.26 -10.88 -34.47
C LEU A 570 1.15 -11.60 -33.70
N PRO A 571 1.10 -12.95 -33.76
CA PRO A 571 0.14 -13.71 -32.99
C PRO A 571 0.49 -13.64 -31.50
N ILE A 572 -0.54 -13.56 -30.65
CA ILE A 572 -0.41 -13.84 -29.23
C ILE A 572 -0.38 -15.36 -29.04
N SER A 573 0.46 -15.85 -28.14
CA SER A 573 0.54 -17.27 -27.78
C SER A 573 -0.83 -17.83 -27.42
N ASN A 574 -1.17 -19.00 -27.96
CA ASN A 574 -2.43 -19.69 -27.67
C ASN A 574 -2.57 -20.14 -26.20
N LYS A 575 -1.47 -20.10 -25.43
CA LYS A 575 -1.47 -20.37 -23.98
C LYS A 575 -1.93 -19.17 -23.15
N VAL A 576 -2.09 -17.99 -23.78
CA VAL A 576 -2.41 -16.74 -23.10
C VAL A 576 -3.83 -16.30 -23.43
N LYS A 577 -4.70 -16.24 -22.42
CA LYS A 577 -5.99 -15.54 -22.53
C LYS A 577 -5.75 -14.05 -22.35
N PHE A 578 -6.31 -13.19 -23.20
CA PHE A 578 -6.10 -11.75 -23.07
C PHE A 578 -7.41 -10.97 -23.09
N HIS A 579 -7.38 -9.79 -22.50
CA HIS A 579 -8.53 -8.90 -22.35
C HIS A 579 -8.13 -7.48 -22.75
N SER A 580 -9.08 -6.71 -23.29
CA SER A 580 -8.86 -5.33 -23.68
C SER A 580 -9.83 -4.38 -22.96
N ILE A 581 -9.29 -3.37 -22.27
CA ILE A 581 -10.05 -2.29 -21.67
C ILE A 581 -9.69 -1.01 -22.42
N MET A 582 -10.67 -0.35 -23.01
CA MET A 582 -10.49 0.79 -23.92
C MET A 582 -11.21 2.02 -23.38
N GLY A 583 -10.67 3.20 -23.61
CA GLY A 583 -11.33 4.46 -23.27
C GLY A 583 -12.12 5.03 -24.45
N ASN A 584 -13.08 5.90 -24.16
CA ASN A 584 -13.80 6.70 -25.13
C ASN A 584 -14.00 8.11 -24.56
N ASP A 585 -13.31 9.11 -25.11
CA ASP A 585 -13.43 10.56 -24.84
C ASP A 585 -14.18 11.26 -25.99
N THR A 586 -14.72 10.50 -26.94
CA THR A 586 -15.46 11.01 -28.10
C THR A 586 -16.84 10.36 -28.22
N PRO A 587 -17.70 10.42 -27.17
CA PRO A 587 -18.97 9.68 -27.10
C PRO A 587 -20.00 10.06 -28.17
N LYS A 588 -19.77 11.14 -28.92
CA LYS A 588 -20.60 11.58 -30.05
C LYS A 588 -20.30 10.84 -31.35
N LEU A 589 -19.16 10.17 -31.44
CA LEU A 589 -18.77 9.38 -32.61
C LEU A 589 -19.30 7.94 -32.49
N THR A 590 -19.28 7.21 -33.60
CA THR A 590 -19.47 5.76 -33.57
C THR A 590 -18.33 5.12 -32.76
N LEU A 591 -18.53 3.91 -32.24
CA LEU A 591 -17.48 3.24 -31.48
C LEU A 591 -16.25 2.99 -32.36
N GLU A 592 -16.44 2.62 -33.62
CA GLU A 592 -15.38 2.37 -34.60
C GLU A 592 -14.50 3.61 -34.84
N ASP A 593 -15.11 4.79 -34.85
CA ASP A 593 -14.44 6.08 -35.02
C ASP A 593 -14.05 6.76 -33.69
N SER A 594 -14.29 6.10 -32.55
CA SER A 594 -14.02 6.67 -31.23
C SER A 594 -12.55 6.58 -30.82
N SER A 595 -12.19 7.35 -29.79
CA SER A 595 -10.85 7.44 -29.26
C SER A 595 -10.91 7.82 -27.78
N ASP A 596 -9.92 7.41 -26.99
CA ASP A 596 -9.75 7.91 -25.61
C ASP A 596 -9.07 9.31 -25.57
N GLY A 597 -8.98 9.98 -26.72
CA GLY A 597 -8.32 11.26 -26.91
C GLY A 597 -6.84 11.15 -27.28
N VAL A 598 -6.25 9.95 -27.21
CA VAL A 598 -4.86 9.65 -27.61
C VAL A 598 -4.78 8.44 -28.52
N VAL A 599 -5.53 7.40 -28.21
CA VAL A 599 -5.50 6.10 -28.89
C VAL A 599 -6.88 5.85 -29.52
N PRO A 600 -6.94 5.72 -30.85
CA PRO A 600 -8.17 5.32 -31.52
C PRO A 600 -8.61 3.92 -31.06
N TYR A 601 -9.92 3.71 -30.93
CA TYR A 601 -10.50 2.41 -30.60
C TYR A 601 -10.03 1.32 -31.57
N ALA A 602 -9.97 1.62 -32.87
CA ALA A 602 -9.48 0.70 -33.90
C ALA A 602 -8.00 0.28 -33.70
N SER A 603 -7.18 1.10 -33.02
CA SER A 603 -5.82 0.74 -32.66
C SER A 603 -5.75 -0.13 -31.40
N ALA A 604 -6.60 0.15 -30.42
CA ALA A 604 -6.62 -0.57 -29.15
C ALA A 604 -7.33 -1.93 -29.22
N LYS A 605 -8.26 -2.10 -30.16
CA LYS A 605 -9.01 -3.34 -30.33
C LYS A 605 -8.13 -4.48 -30.86
N LEU A 606 -8.21 -5.66 -30.26
CA LEU A 606 -7.56 -6.88 -30.74
C LEU A 606 -8.58 -8.00 -30.94
N LYS A 607 -8.59 -8.60 -32.14
CA LYS A 607 -9.42 -9.77 -32.40
C LYS A 607 -8.96 -10.95 -31.53
N GLY A 608 -9.91 -11.67 -30.95
CA GLY A 608 -9.64 -12.85 -30.11
C GLY A 608 -9.52 -12.56 -28.61
N ALA A 609 -9.80 -11.32 -28.17
CA ALA A 609 -9.89 -11.01 -26.75
C ALA A 609 -10.98 -11.84 -26.07
N ALA A 610 -10.69 -12.36 -24.87
CA ALA A 610 -11.64 -13.10 -24.05
C ALA A 610 -12.74 -12.17 -23.46
N SER A 611 -12.39 -10.92 -23.16
CA SER A 611 -13.37 -9.85 -22.94
C SER A 611 -12.86 -8.51 -23.48
N GLU A 612 -13.81 -7.65 -23.85
CA GLU A 612 -13.58 -6.26 -24.22
C GLU A 612 -14.48 -5.38 -23.34
N LEU A 613 -13.92 -4.30 -22.76
CA LEU A 613 -14.67 -3.27 -22.05
C LEU A 613 -14.32 -1.90 -22.62
N VAL A 614 -15.33 -1.07 -22.88
CA VAL A 614 -15.16 0.34 -23.27
C VAL A 614 -15.66 1.20 -22.11
N VAL A 615 -14.81 2.11 -21.64
CA VAL A 615 -15.08 3.01 -20.52
C VAL A 615 -15.17 4.45 -21.03
N ASP A 616 -16.17 5.19 -20.59
CA ASP A 616 -16.29 6.63 -20.87
C ASP A 616 -15.17 7.37 -20.11
N SER A 617 -14.07 7.62 -20.81
CA SER A 617 -12.84 8.12 -20.20
C SER A 617 -11.83 8.58 -21.24
N TRP A 618 -11.10 9.62 -20.85
CA TRP A 618 -9.81 9.96 -21.42
C TRP A 618 -8.76 8.85 -21.19
N HIS A 619 -7.63 8.91 -21.89
CA HIS A 619 -6.53 7.94 -21.92
C HIS A 619 -6.04 7.38 -20.55
N SER A 620 -6.28 8.04 -19.42
CA SER A 620 -6.01 7.53 -18.07
C SER A 620 -7.02 6.47 -17.60
N VAL A 621 -7.37 5.52 -18.49
CA VAL A 621 -8.42 4.51 -18.29
C VAL A 621 -8.18 3.64 -17.06
N GLN A 622 -6.92 3.29 -16.78
CA GLN A 622 -6.52 2.48 -15.62
C GLN A 622 -6.87 3.12 -14.27
N GLU A 623 -7.11 4.43 -14.24
CA GLU A 623 -7.52 5.14 -13.02
C GLU A 623 -9.04 5.13 -12.83
N THR A 624 -9.84 4.70 -13.81
CA THR A 624 -11.30 4.71 -13.68
C THR A 624 -11.80 3.59 -12.76
N PRO A 625 -12.84 3.83 -11.94
CA PRO A 625 -13.46 2.77 -11.14
C PRO A 625 -13.88 1.55 -11.98
N GLU A 626 -14.43 1.77 -13.17
CA GLU A 626 -14.93 0.75 -14.10
C GLU A 626 -13.79 -0.17 -14.57
N ALA A 627 -12.65 0.40 -15.00
CA ALA A 627 -11.50 -0.39 -15.39
C ALA A 627 -10.92 -1.17 -14.21
N ILE A 628 -10.86 -0.59 -13.01
CA ILE A 628 -10.34 -1.27 -11.82
C ILE A 628 -11.23 -2.47 -11.44
N VAL A 629 -12.56 -2.29 -11.49
CA VAL A 629 -13.51 -3.39 -11.26
C VAL A 629 -13.32 -4.50 -12.29
N GLU A 630 -13.13 -4.16 -13.57
CA GLU A 630 -12.89 -5.15 -14.62
C GLU A 630 -11.56 -5.88 -14.44
N VAL A 631 -10.48 -5.18 -14.06
CA VAL A 631 -9.20 -5.80 -13.71
C VAL A 631 -9.38 -6.81 -12.58
N ARG A 632 -10.09 -6.44 -11.50
CA ARG A 632 -10.35 -7.35 -10.37
C ARG A 632 -11.18 -8.56 -10.80
N ARG A 633 -12.21 -8.36 -11.64
CA ARG A 633 -13.03 -9.45 -12.20
C ARG A 633 -12.16 -10.42 -13.01
N ILE A 634 -11.31 -9.92 -13.88
CA ILE A 634 -10.40 -10.74 -14.70
C ILE A 634 -9.39 -11.50 -13.83
N LEU A 635 -8.86 -10.88 -12.77
CA LEU A 635 -7.94 -11.54 -11.84
C LEU A 635 -8.63 -12.67 -11.06
N ARG A 636 -9.90 -12.52 -10.67
CA ARG A 636 -10.69 -13.59 -10.04
C ARG A 636 -10.98 -14.72 -11.04
N GLU A 637 -11.42 -14.38 -12.24
CA GLU A 637 -11.62 -15.33 -13.34
C GLU A 637 -10.34 -16.13 -13.63
N HIS A 638 -9.17 -15.51 -13.49
CA HIS A 638 -7.88 -16.18 -13.59
C HIS A 638 -7.71 -17.26 -12.53
N LEU A 639 -8.02 -16.95 -11.28
CA LEU A 639 -7.94 -17.91 -10.17
C LEU A 639 -8.91 -19.08 -10.38
N ASP A 640 -10.15 -18.80 -10.77
CA ASP A 640 -11.17 -19.82 -11.04
C ASP A 640 -10.75 -20.75 -12.17
N SER A 641 -10.11 -20.23 -13.22
CA SER A 641 -9.65 -21.03 -14.36
C SER A 641 -8.47 -21.96 -14.07
N LEU A 642 -7.87 -21.86 -12.87
CA LEU A 642 -6.72 -22.65 -12.43
C LEU A 642 -7.07 -23.67 -11.34
N GLN A 643 -8.33 -23.68 -10.89
CA GLN A 643 -8.92 -24.73 -10.06
C GLN A 643 -9.42 -25.85 -10.97
#